data_AF-A0A7W0MST3-F1
#
_entry.id   AF-A0A7W0MST3-F1
#
_cell.length_a   1.000
_cell.length_b   1.000
_cell.length_c   1.000
_cell.angle_alpha   90.00
_cell.angle_beta   90.00
_cell.angle_gamma   90.00
#
_symmetry.space_group_name_H-M   'P 1'
#
loop_
_entity.id
_entity.type
_entity.pdbx_description
1 polymer ?
#
loop_
_entity_poly.entity_id
_entity_poly.type
_entity_poly.pdbx_seq_one_letter_code
_entity_poly.pdbx_strand_id
1 'polypeptide(L)'
;MRRVLIALLALLALPPAAGAQLPGAVDLTVPAARDTTPVVLTGARLGAWAAPAEQTAKLPLTDLAAPDAPGHNHYAEPELATKDALGAGLAVKRLLAYRWTGTRLKQIPVQVDEVFTRYLDNSASGFAVYSGQDRHTTYAYDREGFRFRADGPAENPCLARRESADARDPVAGLDADDEIAFMYADAGARLPATTAWPAGIEALREVALTDPVSESAPQRFVYLARAATGGPRPAFDASNGYVRYERDAGADLYAFSQSTYEGYGNAPQGVYCDAQGAVVRDAGGTPKIGRRRPRDGATLTTARYRFRYDGRWLMTAIEISPDGGRSYGPDLVDRFKARAFAQDPGSETPCCGYEEEDANWGGSSTLLGEKVGPVRAIRETWGADSGTNVIRRETFYREEMRQKTWLRVHPIPPLDGIYAQWDFNAGRMTRFYNARTPQGVAVDGRNDEVLGNLDDPCNVNYDANDTSALDQGYRTLARRLGTCELPYHQSVDLLDPLFSDANAGMGWGVTAGPHGSIVDRITLATDTSAGGAAQSAVAVPYYRDDACFDDGTGSDPGPKVNLRSGDEPRTASDGTPRRCWAPADGAPDGSDRYFQGSIATHGVHLLFVADSDNARLQLPVNEIVNEWQMVMLPGQRDARAGEAYGRAFEKPLASTVLPRSPALEQVKRGLGVRLP
;
A
#
# COMPACT_ATOMS: atom_id res chain seq x y z
N MET A 1 -23.86 29.65 -19.19
CA MET A 1 -22.56 30.21 -18.78
C MET A 1 -21.45 29.17 -19.01
N ARG A 2 -21.03 28.97 -20.28
CA ARG A 2 -20.23 27.80 -20.71
C ARG A 2 -18.89 28.21 -21.38
N ARG A 3 -18.40 29.43 -21.13
CA ARG A 3 -17.29 30.03 -21.90
C ARG A 3 -16.29 30.88 -21.11
N VAL A 4 -16.21 30.78 -19.78
CA VAL A 4 -15.26 31.59 -18.99
C VAL A 4 -14.17 30.76 -18.27
N LEU A 5 -14.24 29.42 -18.27
CA LEU A 5 -13.25 28.59 -17.56
C LEU A 5 -12.21 27.88 -18.46
N ILE A 6 -11.96 28.39 -19.67
CA ILE A 6 -10.92 27.86 -20.57
C ILE A 6 -10.03 29.03 -20.99
N ALA A 7 -9.19 29.52 -20.08
CA ALA A 7 -8.23 30.58 -20.39
C ALA A 7 -6.93 30.52 -19.56
N LEU A 8 -6.63 29.42 -18.87
CA LEU A 8 -5.39 29.25 -18.09
C LEU A 8 -4.67 27.91 -18.35
N LEU A 9 -4.75 27.41 -19.59
CA LEU A 9 -3.85 26.37 -20.11
C LEU A 9 -3.04 26.99 -21.25
N ALA A 10 -2.15 27.93 -20.90
CA ALA A 10 -1.11 28.40 -21.80
C ALA A 10 0.08 27.43 -21.69
N LEU A 11 0.31 26.64 -22.73
CA LEU A 11 1.55 25.88 -22.93
C LEU A 11 2.74 26.84 -22.79
N LEU A 12 3.52 26.69 -21.72
CA LEU A 12 4.87 27.23 -21.63
C LEU A 12 5.80 26.28 -22.40
N ALA A 13 6.09 26.62 -23.66
CA ALA A 13 7.22 26.06 -24.38
C ALA A 13 8.50 26.72 -23.84
N LEU A 14 9.18 26.06 -22.91
CA LEU A 14 10.53 26.44 -22.47
C LEU A 14 11.57 26.07 -23.55
N PRO A 15 12.59 26.91 -23.80
CA PRO A 15 13.69 26.54 -24.68
C PRO A 15 14.51 25.39 -24.06
N PRO A 16 15.07 24.47 -24.86
CA PRO A 16 15.84 23.35 -24.33
C PRO A 16 17.11 23.88 -23.66
N ALA A 17 17.21 23.71 -22.34
CA ALA A 17 18.45 23.89 -21.62
C ALA A 17 19.44 22.80 -22.09
N ALA A 18 20.46 23.21 -22.83
CA ALA A 18 21.52 22.32 -23.26
C ALA A 18 22.32 21.82 -22.03
N GLY A 19 22.26 20.52 -21.77
CA GLY A 19 23.16 19.83 -20.82
C GLY A 19 22.54 19.24 -19.55
N ALA A 20 21.25 19.42 -19.29
CA ALA A 20 20.56 18.71 -18.20
C ALA A 20 20.17 17.29 -18.65
N GLN A 21 20.44 16.27 -17.83
CA GLN A 21 19.83 14.94 -18.00
C GLN A 21 18.32 15.10 -18.15
N LEU A 22 17.73 14.35 -19.09
CA LEU A 22 16.29 14.36 -19.30
C LEU A 22 15.56 14.02 -17.98
N PRO A 23 14.39 14.62 -17.71
CA PRO A 23 13.50 14.22 -16.62
C PRO A 23 13.37 12.69 -16.53
N GLY A 24 13.54 12.10 -15.35
CA GLY A 24 13.46 10.65 -15.16
C GLY A 24 14.59 9.80 -15.78
N ALA A 25 15.66 10.39 -16.35
CA ALA A 25 16.77 9.62 -16.90
C ALA A 25 17.44 8.77 -15.81
N VAL A 26 17.51 7.45 -16.04
CA VAL A 26 18.14 6.50 -15.12
C VAL A 26 19.64 6.79 -15.05
N ASP A 27 20.16 7.11 -13.87
CA ASP A 27 21.60 7.08 -13.65
C ASP A 27 22.06 5.62 -13.59
N LEU A 28 22.66 5.15 -14.69
CA LEU A 28 23.22 3.80 -14.80
C LEU A 28 24.57 3.66 -14.07
N THR A 29 25.15 4.76 -13.56
CA THR A 29 26.43 4.72 -12.85
C THR A 29 26.28 4.32 -11.37
N VAL A 30 25.08 4.46 -10.80
CA VAL A 30 24.76 4.00 -9.43
C VAL A 30 24.12 2.61 -9.50
N PRO A 31 24.76 1.55 -8.98
CA PRO A 31 24.15 0.22 -8.93
C PRO A 31 22.93 0.21 -8.02
N ALA A 32 21.93 -0.61 -8.35
CA ALA A 32 20.80 -0.83 -7.45
C ALA A 32 21.27 -1.60 -6.20
N ALA A 33 20.85 -1.14 -5.02
CA ALA A 33 21.07 -1.85 -3.78
C ALA A 33 20.15 -3.08 -3.71
N ARG A 34 20.74 -4.25 -3.40
CA ARG A 34 20.04 -5.56 -3.44
C ARG A 34 19.83 -6.18 -2.07
N ASP A 35 20.37 -5.58 -1.02
CA ASP A 35 20.34 -6.10 0.35
C ASP A 35 18.92 -6.19 0.92
N THR A 36 18.00 -5.35 0.43
CA THR A 36 16.58 -5.32 0.80
C THR A 36 15.66 -6.04 -0.19
N THR A 37 16.19 -6.48 -1.35
CA THR A 37 15.36 -6.95 -2.46
C THR A 37 14.70 -8.31 -2.16
N PRO A 38 13.36 -8.39 -2.16
CA PRO A 38 12.68 -9.68 -2.20
C PRO A 38 12.77 -10.31 -3.59
N VAL A 39 12.84 -11.63 -3.65
CA VAL A 39 12.74 -12.41 -4.87
C VAL A 39 11.45 -13.21 -4.81
N VAL A 40 10.55 -12.95 -5.74
CA VAL A 40 9.28 -13.66 -5.89
C VAL A 40 9.28 -14.37 -7.24
N LEU A 41 9.18 -15.70 -7.21
CA LEU A 41 9.03 -16.54 -8.40
C LEU A 41 7.58 -17.02 -8.48
N THR A 42 7.04 -17.24 -9.67
CA THR A 42 5.78 -17.98 -9.82
C THR A 42 6.03 -19.48 -9.87
N GLY A 43 5.07 -20.29 -9.44
CA GLY A 43 5.16 -21.75 -9.49
C GLY A 43 5.34 -22.29 -10.90
N ALA A 44 4.89 -21.57 -11.94
CA ALA A 44 5.20 -21.85 -13.34
C ALA A 44 6.71 -22.01 -13.61
N ARG A 45 7.57 -21.29 -12.88
CA ARG A 45 9.04 -21.41 -12.99
C ARG A 45 9.59 -22.74 -12.48
N LEU A 46 8.80 -23.49 -11.72
CA LEU A 46 9.16 -24.79 -11.15
C LEU A 46 8.68 -25.97 -12.03
N GLY A 47 8.13 -25.70 -13.21
CA GLY A 47 7.76 -26.72 -14.21
C GLY A 47 6.88 -27.82 -13.61
N ALA A 48 7.26 -29.09 -13.79
CA ALA A 48 6.48 -30.25 -13.32
C ALA A 48 6.32 -30.38 -11.79
N TRP A 49 6.78 -29.41 -10.98
CA TRP A 49 6.41 -29.35 -9.56
C TRP A 49 5.12 -28.56 -9.33
N ALA A 50 4.71 -27.74 -10.30
CA ALA A 50 3.49 -26.95 -10.25
C ALA A 50 2.42 -27.58 -11.15
N ALA A 51 1.18 -27.62 -10.66
CA ALA A 51 0.00 -27.83 -11.49
C ALA A 51 -0.28 -26.57 -12.34
N PRO A 52 -1.13 -26.66 -13.38
CA PRO A 52 -1.68 -25.47 -14.02
C PRO A 52 -2.58 -24.69 -13.06
N ALA A 53 -2.50 -23.36 -13.12
CA ALA A 53 -3.40 -22.45 -12.41
C ALA A 53 -4.87 -22.68 -12.77
N GLU A 54 -5.78 -22.47 -11.82
CA GLU A 54 -7.22 -22.51 -12.07
C GLU A 54 -7.61 -21.53 -13.19
N GLN A 55 -8.44 -22.00 -14.12
CA GLN A 55 -9.10 -21.15 -15.10
C GLN A 55 -10.55 -20.89 -14.65
N THR A 56 -10.93 -19.61 -14.58
CA THR A 56 -12.30 -19.20 -14.26
C THR A 56 -12.87 -18.27 -15.31
N ALA A 57 -14.19 -18.27 -15.45
CA ALA A 57 -14.90 -17.27 -16.24
C ALA A 57 -16.18 -16.86 -15.51
N LYS A 58 -16.39 -15.54 -15.46
CA LYS A 58 -17.64 -14.93 -15.02
C LYS A 58 -18.30 -14.20 -16.19
N LEU A 59 -19.62 -14.33 -16.33
CA LEU A 59 -20.39 -13.68 -17.40
C LEU A 59 -20.76 -12.24 -17.02
N PRO A 60 -20.50 -11.25 -17.90
CA PRO A 60 -20.87 -9.85 -17.64
C PRO A 60 -22.36 -9.68 -17.32
N LEU A 61 -22.67 -8.66 -16.51
CA LEU A 61 -24.04 -8.22 -16.19
C LEU A 61 -24.91 -9.27 -15.45
N THR A 62 -24.36 -10.38 -14.99
CA THR A 62 -25.12 -11.39 -14.20
C THR A 62 -25.63 -10.85 -12.87
N ASP A 63 -24.94 -9.85 -12.31
CA ASP A 63 -25.32 -9.15 -11.09
C ASP A 63 -26.63 -8.34 -11.26
N LEU A 64 -26.97 -7.91 -12.48
CA LEU A 64 -28.22 -7.21 -12.77
C LEU A 64 -29.45 -8.13 -12.81
N ALA A 65 -29.26 -9.42 -13.07
CA ALA A 65 -30.35 -10.39 -13.19
C ALA A 65 -30.85 -10.89 -11.82
N ALA A 66 -30.04 -10.75 -10.77
CA ALA A 66 -30.37 -11.13 -9.40
C ALA A 66 -29.83 -10.09 -8.39
N PRO A 67 -30.36 -8.85 -8.38
CA PRO A 67 -29.88 -7.76 -7.54
C PRO A 67 -30.09 -7.98 -6.04
N ASP A 68 -30.87 -9.00 -5.65
CA ASP A 68 -31.28 -9.27 -4.27
C ASP A 68 -30.31 -10.16 -3.46
N ALA A 69 -29.06 -10.35 -3.89
CA ALA A 69 -28.09 -11.07 -3.05
C ALA A 69 -27.74 -10.20 -1.81
N PRO A 70 -28.08 -10.62 -0.57
CA PRO A 70 -27.88 -9.82 0.64
C PRO A 70 -26.40 -9.72 1.08
N GLY A 71 -25.47 -10.11 0.21
CA GLY A 71 -24.07 -10.25 0.54
C GLY A 71 -23.35 -8.90 0.52
N HIS A 72 -23.13 -8.32 1.70
CA HIS A 72 -22.00 -7.41 1.90
C HIS A 72 -20.71 -8.14 1.46
N ASN A 73 -19.72 -7.46 0.87
CA ASN A 73 -18.39 -7.97 0.51
C ASN A 73 -18.26 -9.52 0.51
N HIS A 74 -18.61 -10.20 -0.58
CA HIS A 74 -18.48 -11.66 -0.68
C HIS A 74 -17.85 -12.08 -2.01
N TYR A 75 -17.39 -13.32 -2.08
CA TYR A 75 -16.93 -13.87 -3.37
C TYR A 75 -18.13 -14.41 -4.15
N ALA A 76 -18.37 -13.86 -5.33
CA ALA A 76 -19.32 -14.42 -6.27
C ALA A 76 -18.75 -15.68 -6.93
N GLU A 77 -19.61 -16.67 -7.12
CA GLU A 77 -19.23 -17.91 -7.83
C GLU A 77 -19.12 -17.64 -9.34
N PRO A 78 -18.04 -18.12 -10.00
CA PRO A 78 -17.94 -18.07 -11.45
C PRO A 78 -18.89 -19.08 -12.12
N GLU A 79 -19.30 -18.81 -13.36
CA GLU A 79 -20.05 -19.78 -14.17
C GLU A 79 -19.19 -20.98 -14.58
N LEU A 80 -17.88 -20.77 -14.71
CA LEU A 80 -16.90 -21.81 -15.01
C LEU A 80 -15.71 -21.72 -14.06
N ALA A 81 -15.32 -22.85 -13.49
CA ALA A 81 -14.10 -23.01 -12.71
C ALA A 81 -13.52 -24.40 -12.96
N THR A 82 -12.25 -24.48 -13.38
CA THR A 82 -11.59 -25.79 -13.59
C THR A 82 -11.21 -26.47 -12.29
N LYS A 83 -10.95 -25.72 -11.23
CA LYS A 83 -10.50 -26.22 -9.92
C LYS A 83 -9.33 -27.22 -10.08
N ASP A 84 -9.36 -28.31 -9.32
CA ASP A 84 -8.38 -29.40 -9.31
C ASP A 84 -8.45 -30.35 -10.53
N ALA A 85 -9.36 -30.12 -11.48
CA ALA A 85 -9.44 -30.94 -12.69
C ALA A 85 -8.17 -30.88 -13.54
N LEU A 86 -7.33 -29.86 -13.35
CA LEU A 86 -6.03 -29.69 -14.02
C LEU A 86 -4.87 -30.41 -13.32
N GLY A 87 -5.15 -31.10 -12.20
CA GLY A 87 -4.19 -31.89 -11.44
C GLY A 87 -3.82 -31.26 -10.09
N ALA A 88 -2.78 -31.81 -9.49
CA ALA A 88 -2.25 -31.37 -8.20
C ALA A 88 -0.73 -31.20 -8.28
N GLY A 89 -0.24 -30.20 -7.55
CA GLY A 89 1.16 -29.88 -7.50
C GLY A 89 1.93 -30.51 -6.35
N LEU A 90 3.15 -30.03 -6.17
CA LEU A 90 3.94 -30.32 -4.98
C LEU A 90 3.23 -29.74 -3.75
N ALA A 91 2.90 -30.58 -2.78
CA ALA A 91 2.40 -30.10 -1.49
C ALA A 91 3.34 -29.04 -0.89
N VAL A 92 2.83 -27.83 -0.66
CA VAL A 92 3.62 -26.62 -0.33
C VAL A 92 4.56 -26.82 0.86
N LYS A 93 4.13 -27.60 1.87
CA LYS A 93 4.93 -27.93 3.08
C LYS A 93 6.17 -28.79 2.80
N ARG A 94 6.31 -29.36 1.60
CA ARG A 94 7.48 -30.14 1.15
C ARG A 94 8.46 -29.32 0.32
N LEU A 95 8.12 -28.08 -0.03
CA LEU A 95 9.05 -27.15 -0.66
C LEU A 95 9.92 -26.51 0.42
N LEU A 96 11.24 -26.65 0.28
CA LEU A 96 12.23 -26.03 1.15
C LEU A 96 13.19 -25.19 0.32
N ALA A 97 13.89 -24.25 0.93
CA ALA A 97 14.97 -23.51 0.30
C ALA A 97 16.26 -23.64 1.08
N TYR A 98 17.38 -23.71 0.36
CA TYR A 98 18.72 -23.80 0.93
C TYR A 98 19.66 -22.80 0.28
N ARG A 99 20.68 -22.39 1.04
CA ARG A 99 21.90 -21.76 0.53
C ARG A 99 23.11 -22.63 0.78
N TRP A 100 24.11 -22.53 -0.10
CA TRP A 100 25.43 -23.12 0.14
C TRP A 100 26.28 -22.18 0.99
N THR A 101 26.85 -22.69 2.09
CA THR A 101 27.69 -21.89 3.01
C THR A 101 29.19 -22.02 2.75
N GLY A 102 29.60 -22.67 1.65
CA GLY A 102 30.99 -23.09 1.43
C GLY A 102 31.31 -24.49 1.96
N THR A 103 30.50 -25.02 2.87
CA THR A 103 30.72 -26.32 3.52
C THR A 103 29.48 -27.21 3.59
N ARG A 104 28.28 -26.63 3.72
CA ARG A 104 27.02 -27.38 3.74
C ARG A 104 25.86 -26.58 3.15
N LEU A 105 24.81 -27.29 2.76
CA LEU A 105 23.51 -26.68 2.49
C LEU A 105 22.83 -26.36 3.82
N LYS A 106 22.43 -25.10 4.00
CA LYS A 106 21.68 -24.62 5.17
C LYS A 106 20.32 -24.11 4.71
N GLN A 107 19.25 -24.49 5.39
CA GLN A 107 17.92 -23.96 5.09
C GLN A 107 17.91 -22.43 5.25
N ILE A 108 17.14 -21.77 4.40
CA ILE A 108 16.83 -20.34 4.47
C ILE A 108 15.31 -20.16 4.55
N PRO A 109 14.81 -18.99 5.01
CA PRO A 109 13.40 -18.65 4.91
C PRO A 109 12.93 -18.75 3.45
N VAL A 110 11.83 -19.46 3.24
CA VAL A 110 11.08 -19.47 1.98
C VAL A 110 9.60 -19.56 2.31
N GLN A 111 8.80 -18.82 1.56
CA GLN A 111 7.36 -18.76 1.72
C GLN A 111 6.70 -19.12 0.39
N VAL A 112 5.71 -20.00 0.47
CA VAL A 112 4.80 -20.27 -0.65
C VAL A 112 3.48 -19.62 -0.29
N ASP A 113 3.06 -18.67 -1.11
CA ASP A 113 1.77 -18.03 -1.00
C ASP A 113 0.88 -18.58 -2.11
N GLU A 114 -0.12 -19.36 -1.72
CA GLU A 114 -1.13 -19.91 -2.62
C GLU A 114 -1.98 -18.77 -3.20
N VAL A 115 -2.12 -18.68 -4.52
CA VAL A 115 -2.75 -17.56 -5.25
C VAL A 115 -3.84 -18.08 -6.17
N PHE A 116 -5.00 -17.42 -6.18
CA PHE A 116 -6.08 -17.80 -7.09
C PHE A 116 -7.00 -16.62 -7.40
N THR A 117 -7.81 -16.79 -8.45
CA THR A 117 -8.79 -15.78 -8.88
C THR A 117 -10.11 -15.89 -8.13
N ARG A 118 -10.66 -14.74 -7.72
CA ARG A 118 -12.00 -14.58 -7.14
C ARG A 118 -12.76 -13.46 -7.85
N TYR A 119 -14.06 -13.38 -7.59
CA TYR A 119 -14.91 -12.30 -8.08
C TYR A 119 -15.45 -11.54 -6.87
N LEU A 120 -14.98 -10.32 -6.67
CA LEU A 120 -15.36 -9.45 -5.57
C LEU A 120 -16.76 -8.90 -5.84
N ASP A 121 -17.69 -9.22 -4.96
CA ASP A 121 -19.07 -8.76 -5.04
C ASP A 121 -19.41 -7.92 -3.80
N ASN A 122 -19.80 -6.68 -4.06
CA ASN A 122 -20.34 -5.78 -3.04
C ASN A 122 -21.67 -5.15 -3.49
N SER A 123 -22.54 -5.96 -4.13
CA SER A 123 -23.84 -5.58 -4.68
C SER A 123 -24.78 -4.94 -3.65
N ALA A 124 -24.54 -5.17 -2.38
CA ALA A 124 -25.29 -4.56 -1.30
C ALA A 124 -25.01 -3.05 -1.11
N SER A 125 -23.99 -2.48 -1.77
CA SER A 125 -23.68 -1.04 -1.72
C SER A 125 -24.57 -0.22 -2.66
N GLY A 126 -24.94 1.01 -2.25
CA GLY A 126 -25.66 1.95 -3.13
C GLY A 126 -24.84 2.39 -4.35
N PHE A 127 -23.51 2.19 -4.29
CA PHE A 127 -22.56 2.47 -5.38
C PHE A 127 -22.09 1.20 -6.10
N ALA A 128 -22.68 0.05 -5.80
CA ALA A 128 -22.38 -1.20 -6.52
C ALA A 128 -22.68 -1.11 -8.01
N VAL A 129 -23.43 -0.08 -8.44
CA VAL A 129 -23.72 0.13 -9.86
C VAL A 129 -22.45 0.24 -10.71
N TYR A 130 -21.37 0.75 -10.14
CA TYR A 130 -20.08 0.96 -10.81
C TYR A 130 -19.21 -0.30 -10.73
N SER A 131 -19.05 -0.87 -9.53
CA SER A 131 -18.09 -1.97 -9.33
C SER A 131 -18.60 -3.37 -9.74
N GLY A 132 -19.91 -3.61 -9.71
CA GLY A 132 -20.49 -4.93 -10.01
C GLY A 132 -19.75 -6.10 -9.33
N GLN A 133 -19.39 -7.11 -10.15
CA GLN A 133 -18.59 -8.27 -9.75
C GLN A 133 -17.21 -8.23 -10.42
N ASP A 134 -16.16 -7.85 -9.68
CA ASP A 134 -14.83 -7.66 -10.25
C ASP A 134 -13.93 -8.88 -10.07
N ARG A 135 -13.31 -9.34 -11.16
CA ARG A 135 -12.26 -10.35 -11.06
C ARG A 135 -11.04 -9.79 -10.34
N HIS A 136 -10.60 -10.49 -9.31
CA HIS A 136 -9.44 -10.13 -8.51
C HIS A 136 -8.62 -11.37 -8.16
N THR A 137 -7.31 -11.33 -8.40
CA THR A 137 -6.39 -12.41 -8.07
C THR A 137 -5.72 -12.12 -6.74
N THR A 138 -5.94 -13.00 -5.76
CA THR A 138 -5.55 -12.78 -4.37
C THR A 138 -5.14 -14.09 -3.71
N TYR A 139 -4.76 -14.04 -2.43
CA TYR A 139 -4.13 -15.17 -1.76
C TYR A 139 -5.12 -16.09 -1.03
N ALA A 140 -4.69 -17.33 -0.80
CA ALA A 140 -5.20 -18.15 0.29
C ALA A 140 -4.77 -17.53 1.64
N TYR A 141 -5.66 -16.76 2.26
CA TYR A 141 -5.38 -16.07 3.53
C TYR A 141 -5.45 -16.99 4.74
N ASP A 142 -4.68 -16.64 5.79
CA ASP A 142 -4.78 -17.30 7.10
C ASP A 142 -6.04 -16.82 7.85
N ARG A 143 -6.50 -15.61 7.53
CA ARG A 143 -7.75 -15.02 8.03
C ARG A 143 -8.36 -14.12 6.97
N GLU A 144 -9.63 -14.37 6.61
CA GLU A 144 -10.41 -13.44 5.77
C GLU A 144 -11.30 -12.54 6.64
N GLY A 145 -10.94 -11.25 6.74
CA GLY A 145 -11.55 -10.32 7.69
C GLY A 145 -13.02 -10.03 7.42
N PHE A 146 -13.42 -9.98 6.15
CA PHE A 146 -14.79 -9.73 5.73
C PHE A 146 -15.78 -10.82 6.17
N ARG A 147 -15.30 -11.99 6.62
CA ARG A 147 -16.14 -13.09 7.17
C ARG A 147 -16.51 -12.90 8.64
N PHE A 148 -15.96 -11.90 9.32
CA PHE A 148 -16.22 -11.64 10.74
C PHE A 148 -17.42 -10.70 10.88
N ARG A 149 -18.61 -11.26 10.68
CA ARG A 149 -19.90 -10.54 10.64
C ARG A 149 -20.93 -11.03 11.64
N ALA A 150 -20.75 -12.24 12.16
CA ALA A 150 -21.67 -12.78 13.15
C ALA A 150 -21.50 -12.04 14.48
N ASP A 151 -22.60 -11.96 15.21
CA ASP A 151 -22.64 -11.41 16.56
C ASP A 151 -21.87 -12.27 17.57
N GLY A 152 -21.29 -11.60 18.55
CA GLY A 152 -20.73 -12.22 19.72
C GLY A 152 -21.80 -12.85 20.63
N PRO A 153 -21.39 -13.59 21.66
CA PRO A 153 -22.32 -14.07 22.67
C PRO A 153 -22.97 -12.89 23.42
N ALA A 154 -24.09 -13.11 24.12
CA ALA A 154 -24.85 -12.04 24.76
C ALA A 154 -24.05 -11.25 25.80
N GLU A 155 -23.05 -11.87 26.43
CA GLU A 155 -22.14 -11.24 27.40
C GLU A 155 -21.12 -10.31 26.73
N ASN A 156 -20.84 -10.49 25.43
CA ASN A 156 -19.97 -9.65 24.62
C ASN A 156 -20.53 -9.49 23.20
N PRO A 157 -21.62 -8.74 23.02
CA PRO A 157 -22.32 -8.63 21.74
C PRO A 157 -21.51 -7.88 20.66
N CYS A 158 -20.42 -7.21 21.06
CA CYS A 158 -19.52 -6.52 20.14
C CYS A 158 -18.44 -7.42 19.55
N LEU A 159 -18.23 -8.63 20.07
CA LEU A 159 -17.19 -9.49 19.53
C LEU A 159 -17.58 -9.98 18.14
N ALA A 160 -16.79 -9.62 17.14
CA ALA A 160 -16.96 -10.11 15.78
C ALA A 160 -16.62 -11.60 15.71
N ARG A 161 -17.58 -12.39 15.25
CA ARG A 161 -17.39 -13.83 15.04
C ARG A 161 -17.38 -14.16 13.56
N ARG A 162 -16.53 -15.11 13.21
CA ARG A 162 -16.46 -15.69 11.88
C ARG A 162 -17.78 -16.38 11.53
N GLU A 163 -18.35 -16.03 10.40
CA GLU A 163 -19.61 -16.58 9.88
C GLU A 163 -19.39 -17.76 8.91
N SER A 164 -18.27 -17.77 8.19
CA SER A 164 -17.94 -18.79 7.18
C SER A 164 -16.44 -19.11 7.17
N ALA A 165 -16.07 -20.25 6.58
CA ALA A 165 -14.67 -20.66 6.47
C ALA A 165 -13.91 -19.82 5.45
N ASP A 166 -12.60 -19.62 5.68
CA ASP A 166 -11.72 -18.92 4.74
C ASP A 166 -11.63 -19.69 3.42
N ALA A 167 -11.51 -18.96 2.30
CA ALA A 167 -11.31 -19.57 0.99
C ALA A 167 -9.98 -20.33 0.95
N ARG A 168 -10.01 -21.50 0.31
CA ARG A 168 -8.82 -22.31 0.04
C ARG A 168 -8.46 -22.21 -1.42
N ASP A 169 -7.20 -22.53 -1.70
CA ASP A 169 -6.77 -22.77 -3.06
C ASP A 169 -7.61 -23.90 -3.69
N PRO A 170 -8.26 -23.65 -4.85
CA PRO A 170 -9.02 -24.69 -5.54
C PRO A 170 -8.13 -25.71 -6.24
N VAL A 171 -6.83 -25.45 -6.42
CA VAL A 171 -5.83 -26.39 -6.91
C VAL A 171 -5.01 -26.92 -5.74
N ALA A 172 -4.87 -28.24 -5.65
CA ALA A 172 -4.19 -28.84 -4.50
C ALA A 172 -2.67 -28.73 -4.61
N GLY A 173 -2.04 -28.02 -3.66
CA GLY A 173 -0.59 -27.84 -3.62
C GLY A 173 -0.11 -26.85 -4.67
N LEU A 174 1.21 -26.78 -4.90
CA LEU A 174 1.81 -25.74 -5.74
C LEU A 174 1.22 -25.70 -7.15
N ASP A 175 0.72 -24.56 -7.61
CA ASP A 175 0.29 -24.39 -8.99
C ASP A 175 1.05 -23.26 -9.72
N ALA A 176 0.55 -22.81 -10.87
CA ALA A 176 1.34 -21.98 -11.77
C ALA A 176 1.40 -20.50 -11.35
N ASP A 177 0.36 -19.98 -10.70
CA ASP A 177 0.23 -18.61 -10.21
C ASP A 177 0.68 -18.42 -8.76
N ASP A 178 0.83 -19.50 -7.99
CA ASP A 178 1.45 -19.47 -6.67
C ASP A 178 2.79 -18.71 -6.63
N GLU A 179 2.99 -17.94 -5.57
CA GLU A 179 4.19 -17.14 -5.36
C GLU A 179 5.17 -17.84 -4.40
N ILE A 180 6.44 -17.99 -4.82
CA ILE A 180 7.55 -18.47 -3.99
C ILE A 180 8.46 -17.29 -3.67
N ALA A 181 8.42 -16.85 -2.41
CA ALA A 181 9.16 -15.69 -1.93
C ALA A 181 10.38 -16.09 -1.05
N PHE A 182 11.49 -15.38 -1.23
CA PHE A 182 12.69 -15.40 -0.36
C PHE A 182 13.48 -14.09 -0.52
N MET A 183 14.44 -13.79 0.35
CA MET A 183 15.24 -12.55 0.24
C MET A 183 16.52 -12.78 -0.57
N TYR A 184 16.90 -11.83 -1.43
CA TYR A 184 18.18 -11.87 -2.15
C TYR A 184 19.38 -12.03 -1.19
N ALA A 185 19.30 -11.37 -0.03
CA ALA A 185 20.29 -11.45 1.03
C ALA A 185 20.58 -12.90 1.52
N ASP A 186 19.63 -13.82 1.38
CA ASP A 186 19.78 -15.22 1.81
C ASP A 186 20.52 -16.11 0.80
N ALA A 187 20.70 -15.64 -0.43
CA ALA A 187 21.37 -16.42 -1.46
C ALA A 187 22.87 -16.64 -1.14
N GLY A 188 23.42 -17.78 -1.57
CA GLY A 188 24.80 -18.17 -1.32
C GLY A 188 25.66 -18.20 -2.59
N ALA A 189 26.88 -18.70 -2.43
CA ALA A 189 27.71 -19.10 -3.57
C ALA A 189 27.12 -20.32 -4.28
N ARG A 190 27.59 -20.62 -5.48
CA ARG A 190 27.17 -21.81 -6.22
C ARG A 190 27.59 -23.08 -5.48
N LEU A 191 26.66 -24.01 -5.32
CA LEU A 191 26.92 -25.36 -4.81
C LEU A 191 27.83 -26.12 -5.79
N PRO A 192 28.89 -26.80 -5.32
CA PRO A 192 29.71 -27.69 -6.16
C PRO A 192 28.92 -28.91 -6.67
N ALA A 193 29.18 -29.35 -7.90
CA ALA A 193 28.44 -30.46 -8.53
C ALA A 193 28.58 -31.81 -7.79
N THR A 194 29.66 -31.98 -7.03
CA THR A 194 29.96 -33.19 -6.26
C THR A 194 29.33 -33.22 -4.87
N THR A 195 28.73 -32.12 -4.42
CA THR A 195 28.16 -32.04 -3.07
C THR A 195 26.89 -32.88 -2.96
N ALA A 196 26.88 -33.80 -2.00
CA ALA A 196 25.69 -34.60 -1.67
C ALA A 196 24.57 -33.72 -1.10
N TRP A 197 23.33 -34.05 -1.42
CA TRP A 197 22.17 -33.33 -0.90
C TRP A 197 21.85 -33.75 0.54
N PRO A 198 21.14 -32.92 1.32
CA PRO A 198 20.62 -33.33 2.62
C PRO A 198 19.77 -34.60 2.50
N ALA A 199 19.83 -35.48 3.51
CA ALA A 199 19.04 -36.70 3.53
C ALA A 199 17.53 -36.38 3.44
N GLY A 200 16.81 -37.19 2.67
CA GLY A 200 15.36 -37.00 2.46
C GLY A 200 14.99 -35.90 1.47
N ILE A 201 15.94 -35.32 0.73
CA ILE A 201 15.68 -34.47 -0.43
C ILE A 201 15.65 -35.32 -1.70
N GLU A 202 14.54 -35.26 -2.44
CA GLU A 202 14.31 -36.04 -3.66
C GLU A 202 14.78 -35.33 -4.92
N ALA A 203 14.68 -34.00 -4.93
CA ALA A 203 15.03 -33.18 -6.08
C ALA A 203 15.44 -31.76 -5.66
N LEU A 204 16.36 -31.16 -6.41
CA LEU A 204 16.79 -29.78 -6.27
C LEU A 204 16.60 -29.00 -7.57
N ARG A 205 16.20 -27.74 -7.44
CA ARG A 205 16.27 -26.72 -8.50
C ARG A 205 17.23 -25.62 -8.05
N GLU A 206 18.20 -25.32 -8.90
CA GLU A 206 19.10 -24.18 -8.75
C GLU A 206 18.41 -22.92 -9.26
N VAL A 207 18.30 -21.91 -8.41
CA VAL A 207 17.84 -20.56 -8.75
C VAL A 207 19.07 -19.67 -8.79
N ALA A 208 19.45 -19.26 -9.99
CA ALA A 208 20.58 -18.38 -10.23
C ALA A 208 20.08 -16.92 -10.32
N LEU A 209 20.64 -16.05 -9.49
CA LEU A 209 20.25 -14.65 -9.34
C LEU A 209 21.35 -13.74 -9.89
N THR A 210 21.02 -12.99 -10.93
CA THR A 210 21.97 -12.16 -11.68
C THR A 210 21.51 -10.71 -11.65
N ASP A 211 22.43 -9.79 -11.36
CA ASP A 211 22.17 -8.36 -11.49
C ASP A 211 22.57 -7.91 -12.90
N PRO A 212 21.60 -7.64 -13.81
CA PRO A 212 21.91 -7.38 -15.22
C PRO A 212 22.60 -6.04 -15.46
N VAL A 213 22.55 -5.11 -14.50
CA VAL A 213 23.14 -3.78 -14.64
C VAL A 213 24.47 -3.63 -13.90
N SER A 214 24.94 -4.68 -13.24
CA SER A 214 26.23 -4.74 -12.59
C SER A 214 26.98 -5.99 -13.04
N GLU A 215 27.63 -5.93 -14.20
CA GLU A 215 28.37 -7.06 -14.79
C GLU A 215 29.46 -7.63 -13.87
N SER A 216 29.98 -6.83 -12.93
CA SER A 216 30.96 -7.26 -11.93
C SER A 216 30.35 -7.92 -10.69
N ALA A 217 29.03 -7.87 -10.50
CA ALA A 217 28.38 -8.48 -9.34
C ALA A 217 28.36 -10.01 -9.51
N PRO A 218 28.84 -10.77 -8.51
CA PRO A 218 28.81 -12.22 -8.60
C PRO A 218 27.37 -12.74 -8.59
N GLN A 219 27.09 -13.72 -9.45
CA GLN A 219 25.83 -14.44 -9.40
C GLN A 219 25.65 -15.11 -8.03
N ARG A 220 24.44 -15.01 -7.48
CA ARG A 220 24.07 -15.67 -6.21
C ARG A 220 23.08 -16.78 -6.44
N PHE A 221 23.05 -17.76 -5.54
CA PHE A 221 22.29 -18.99 -5.73
C PHE A 221 21.41 -19.34 -4.54
N VAL A 222 20.19 -19.77 -4.84
CA VAL A 222 19.26 -20.44 -3.92
C VAL A 222 18.93 -21.82 -4.48
N TYR A 223 18.70 -22.79 -3.61
CA TYR A 223 18.35 -24.15 -3.98
C TYR A 223 16.96 -24.49 -3.45
N LEU A 224 15.98 -24.52 -4.34
CA LEU A 224 14.63 -24.98 -4.02
C LEU A 224 14.63 -26.51 -4.01
N ALA A 225 14.10 -27.11 -2.96
CA ALA A 225 14.20 -28.53 -2.71
C ALA A 225 12.82 -29.16 -2.52
N ARG A 226 12.61 -30.31 -3.14
CA ARG A 226 11.48 -31.18 -2.87
C ARG A 226 11.87 -32.20 -1.80
N ALA A 227 11.34 -32.05 -0.59
CA ALA A 227 11.51 -33.03 0.47
C ALA A 227 10.64 -34.26 0.23
N ALA A 228 11.08 -35.44 0.66
CA ALA A 228 10.26 -36.65 0.70
C ALA A 228 9.12 -36.52 1.73
N THR A 229 8.09 -37.37 1.66
CA THR A 229 6.93 -37.35 2.58
C THR A 229 7.31 -37.53 4.06
N GLY A 230 8.48 -38.12 4.35
CA GLY A 230 9.08 -38.18 5.70
C GLY A 230 10.43 -37.45 5.81
N GLY A 231 10.72 -36.55 4.87
CA GLY A 231 11.97 -35.80 4.79
C GLY A 231 12.05 -34.64 5.78
N PRO A 232 13.07 -33.77 5.62
CA PRO A 232 13.21 -32.57 6.42
C PRO A 232 11.97 -31.67 6.32
N ARG A 233 11.63 -31.01 7.42
CA ARG A 233 10.56 -30.00 7.49
C ARG A 233 11.13 -28.59 7.30
N PRO A 234 10.30 -27.59 6.96
CA PRO A 234 10.70 -26.19 7.00
C PRO A 234 11.26 -25.82 8.37
N ALA A 235 12.45 -25.22 8.39
CA ALA A 235 13.06 -24.70 9.60
C ALA A 235 12.51 -23.32 10.00
N PHE A 236 11.76 -22.67 9.10
CA PHE A 236 11.22 -21.33 9.27
C PHE A 236 9.71 -21.33 9.05
N ASP A 237 9.00 -20.56 9.87
CA ASP A 237 7.57 -20.25 9.76
C ASP A 237 7.32 -18.81 10.24
N ALA A 238 6.06 -18.42 10.42
CA ALA A 238 5.67 -17.09 10.89
C ALA A 238 6.21 -16.73 12.29
N SER A 239 6.60 -17.71 13.12
CA SER A 239 7.08 -17.48 14.49
C SER A 239 8.55 -17.11 14.58
N ASN A 240 9.35 -17.43 13.55
CA ASN A 240 10.80 -17.19 13.51
C ASN A 240 11.28 -16.60 12.17
N GLY A 241 10.35 -16.03 11.40
CA GLY A 241 10.59 -15.33 10.14
C GLY A 241 11.05 -13.88 10.30
N TYR A 242 11.00 -13.13 9.19
CA TYR A 242 11.39 -11.72 9.15
C TYR A 242 10.36 -10.75 9.67
N VAL A 243 9.08 -11.11 9.60
CA VAL A 243 7.96 -10.21 9.87
C VAL A 243 7.06 -10.85 10.91
N ARG A 244 6.84 -10.12 12.01
CA ARG A 244 5.86 -10.47 13.03
C ARG A 244 4.63 -9.58 12.85
N TYR A 245 3.47 -10.19 12.71
CA TYR A 245 2.18 -9.50 12.59
C TYR A 245 1.34 -9.82 13.82
N GLU A 246 0.96 -8.79 14.58
CA GLU A 246 0.22 -8.90 15.83
C GLU A 246 -1.06 -8.09 15.75
N ARG A 247 -2.22 -8.76 15.71
CA ARG A 247 -3.51 -8.09 15.92
C ARG A 247 -3.62 -7.64 17.37
N ASP A 248 -4.22 -6.48 17.59
CA ASP A 248 -4.51 -6.01 18.95
C ASP A 248 -5.49 -6.94 19.66
N ALA A 249 -5.46 -6.95 20.99
CA ALA A 249 -6.43 -7.71 21.79
C ALA A 249 -7.89 -7.35 21.47
N GLY A 250 -8.16 -6.11 21.05
CA GLY A 250 -9.48 -5.62 20.65
C GLY A 250 -9.72 -5.58 19.13
N ALA A 251 -8.84 -6.15 18.31
CA ALA A 251 -8.94 -6.04 16.85
C ALA A 251 -10.24 -6.60 16.27
N ASP A 252 -10.82 -7.61 16.94
CA ASP A 252 -12.09 -8.24 16.57
C ASP A 252 -13.31 -7.66 17.32
N LEU A 253 -13.19 -6.52 18.00
CA LEU A 253 -14.36 -5.80 18.51
C LEU A 253 -14.98 -4.94 17.40
N TYR A 254 -16.31 -5.00 17.28
CA TYR A 254 -17.06 -4.11 16.40
C TYR A 254 -16.97 -2.68 16.90
N ALA A 255 -16.43 -1.80 16.06
CA ALA A 255 -16.56 -0.35 16.19
C ALA A 255 -17.63 0.17 15.24
N PHE A 256 -18.22 1.32 15.57
CA PHE A 256 -19.03 2.06 14.62
C PHE A 256 -18.15 2.43 13.42
N SER A 257 -18.63 2.14 12.22
CA SER A 257 -17.85 2.29 10.99
C SER A 257 -18.81 2.58 9.85
N GLN A 258 -18.92 3.85 9.49
CA GLN A 258 -19.88 4.33 8.50
C GLN A 258 -19.31 5.59 7.83
N SER A 259 -19.33 5.62 6.50
CA SER A 259 -19.12 6.84 5.74
C SER A 259 -20.17 7.89 6.07
N THR A 260 -19.80 9.17 5.97
CA THR A 260 -20.76 10.27 6.14
C THR A 260 -21.74 10.41 4.99
N TYR A 261 -21.49 9.75 3.87
CA TYR A 261 -22.48 9.64 2.81
C TYR A 261 -23.35 8.41 3.02
N GLU A 262 -24.67 8.65 3.01
CA GLU A 262 -25.63 7.57 3.15
C GLU A 262 -25.54 6.61 1.94
N GLY A 263 -25.54 5.30 2.21
CA GLY A 263 -25.53 4.28 1.17
C GLY A 263 -24.16 3.88 0.63
N TYR A 264 -23.09 4.61 0.98
CA TYR A 264 -21.71 4.26 0.61
C TYR A 264 -21.19 3.11 1.46
N GLY A 265 -20.27 2.31 0.92
CA GLY A 265 -19.65 1.14 1.56
C GLY A 265 -20.55 0.34 2.50
N ASN A 266 -21.27 -0.65 1.98
CA ASN A 266 -22.23 -1.38 2.81
C ASN A 266 -21.56 -2.25 3.89
N ALA A 267 -22.08 -2.19 5.11
CA ALA A 267 -21.69 -3.08 6.21
C ALA A 267 -22.94 -3.56 6.97
N PRO A 268 -22.86 -4.75 7.60
CA PRO A 268 -23.91 -5.21 8.49
C PRO A 268 -24.18 -4.19 9.60
N GLN A 269 -25.46 -4.01 9.94
CA GLN A 269 -25.86 -3.22 11.11
C GLN A 269 -25.91 -4.10 12.36
N GLY A 270 -25.59 -3.53 13.51
CA GLY A 270 -25.81 -4.15 14.81
C GLY A 270 -25.15 -3.39 15.96
N VAL A 271 -24.98 -4.06 17.10
CA VAL A 271 -24.38 -3.50 18.32
C VAL A 271 -22.87 -3.26 18.12
N TYR A 272 -22.39 -2.08 18.53
CA TYR A 272 -20.97 -1.73 18.48
C TYR A 272 -20.49 -1.18 19.83
N CYS A 273 -19.16 -1.11 19.97
CA CYS A 273 -18.50 -0.71 21.20
C CYS A 273 -17.66 0.55 21.04
N ASP A 274 -17.55 1.32 22.12
CA ASP A 274 -16.64 2.46 22.25
C ASP A 274 -15.18 2.01 22.32
N ALA A 275 -14.21 2.93 22.29
CA ALA A 275 -12.78 2.60 22.30
C ALA A 275 -12.36 1.66 23.45
N GLN A 276 -13.03 1.74 24.61
CA GLN A 276 -12.79 0.93 25.80
C GLN A 276 -13.38 -0.48 25.71
N GLY A 277 -14.20 -0.74 24.69
CA GLY A 277 -14.84 -2.04 24.47
C GLY A 277 -16.19 -2.18 25.16
N ALA A 278 -16.77 -1.08 25.65
CA ALA A 278 -18.11 -1.09 26.23
C ALA A 278 -19.17 -0.84 25.15
N VAL A 279 -20.32 -1.51 25.30
CA VAL A 279 -21.46 -1.34 24.38
C VAL A 279 -21.93 0.10 24.41
N VAL A 280 -22.00 0.74 23.24
CA VAL A 280 -22.54 2.09 23.12
C VAL A 280 -24.06 2.03 23.29
N ARG A 281 -24.60 2.86 24.18
CA ARG A 281 -26.03 2.90 24.53
C ARG A 281 -26.62 4.28 24.29
N ASP A 282 -27.93 4.33 24.08
CA ASP A 282 -28.68 5.59 24.10
C ASP A 282 -28.90 6.08 25.55
N ALA A 283 -29.53 7.26 25.69
CA ALA A 283 -29.83 7.83 27.01
C ALA A 283 -30.79 6.97 27.86
N GLY A 284 -31.57 6.08 27.23
CA GLY A 284 -32.45 5.13 27.89
C GLY A 284 -31.77 3.81 28.28
N GLY A 285 -30.49 3.64 27.94
CA GLY A 285 -29.71 2.43 28.23
C GLY A 285 -29.85 1.31 27.20
N THR A 286 -30.55 1.53 26.08
CA THR A 286 -30.67 0.54 24.99
C THR A 286 -29.40 0.55 24.14
N PRO A 287 -28.85 -0.61 23.72
CA PRO A 287 -27.71 -0.65 22.80
C PRO A 287 -28.02 0.09 21.50
N LYS A 288 -27.10 0.97 21.07
CA LYS A 288 -27.19 1.59 19.75
C LYS A 288 -26.93 0.56 18.66
N ILE A 289 -27.67 0.68 17.57
CA ILE A 289 -27.51 -0.10 16.34
C ILE A 289 -26.92 0.81 15.27
N GLY A 290 -25.85 0.36 14.63
CA GLY A 290 -25.20 1.10 13.55
C GLY A 290 -24.42 0.18 12.62
N ARG A 291 -23.97 0.71 11.48
CA ARG A 291 -23.02 -0.01 10.63
C ARG A 291 -21.72 -0.19 11.40
N ARG A 292 -21.24 -1.42 11.43
CA ARG A 292 -20.12 -1.81 12.29
C ARG A 292 -19.17 -2.75 11.58
N ARG A 293 -17.90 -2.66 11.94
CA ARG A 293 -16.82 -3.51 11.43
C ARG A 293 -15.81 -3.78 12.54
N PRO A 294 -15.05 -4.89 12.46
CA PRO A 294 -13.92 -5.10 13.36
C PRO A 294 -12.98 -3.90 13.37
N ARG A 295 -12.27 -3.64 14.47
CA ARG A 295 -11.29 -2.54 14.54
C ARG A 295 -10.10 -2.78 13.63
N ASP A 296 -9.70 -4.04 13.45
CA ASP A 296 -8.57 -4.45 12.62
C ASP A 296 -7.25 -3.76 12.97
N GLY A 297 -7.11 -3.31 14.22
CA GLY A 297 -5.88 -2.76 14.75
C GLY A 297 -4.79 -3.83 14.82
N ALA A 298 -3.58 -3.46 14.39
CA ALA A 298 -2.45 -4.36 14.34
C ALA A 298 -1.10 -3.63 14.46
N THR A 299 -0.08 -4.39 14.81
CA THR A 299 1.32 -3.94 14.80
C THR A 299 2.14 -4.92 13.99
N LEU A 300 2.94 -4.40 13.05
CA LEU A 300 3.89 -5.20 12.29
C LEU A 300 5.30 -4.84 12.71
N THR A 301 6.12 -5.84 12.99
CA THR A 301 7.48 -5.64 13.50
C THR A 301 8.46 -6.48 12.68
N THR A 302 9.56 -5.86 12.26
CA THR A 302 10.71 -6.50 11.60
C THR A 302 11.99 -6.08 12.28
N ALA A 303 13.15 -6.66 11.95
CA ALA A 303 14.42 -6.15 12.48
C ALA A 303 14.75 -4.71 12.04
N ARG A 304 14.02 -4.13 11.09
CA ARG A 304 14.29 -2.79 10.53
C ARG A 304 13.25 -1.76 10.93
N TYR A 305 11.98 -2.14 11.01
CA TYR A 305 10.91 -1.17 11.19
C TYR A 305 9.74 -1.74 11.99
N ARG A 306 8.91 -0.85 12.52
CA ARG A 306 7.61 -1.16 13.10
C ARG A 306 6.53 -0.27 12.46
N PHE A 307 5.42 -0.88 12.09
CA PHE A 307 4.23 -0.19 11.59
C PHE A 307 3.08 -0.34 12.58
N ARG A 308 2.31 0.74 12.76
CA ARG A 308 1.04 0.73 13.48
C ARG A 308 -0.14 0.88 12.53
N TYR A 309 -1.12 0.01 12.71
CA TYR A 309 -2.44 0.11 12.12
C TYR A 309 -3.49 0.37 13.20
N ASP A 310 -4.21 1.48 13.10
CA ASP A 310 -5.38 1.78 13.93
C ASP A 310 -6.71 1.51 13.20
N GLY A 311 -6.63 0.95 11.99
CA GLY A 311 -7.78 0.58 11.19
C GLY A 311 -7.39 -0.05 9.86
N ARG A 312 -8.37 -0.24 8.98
CA ARG A 312 -8.18 -0.84 7.64
C ARG A 312 -7.30 0.01 6.75
N TRP A 313 -7.66 1.29 6.59
CA TRP A 313 -6.90 2.28 5.82
C TRP A 313 -5.86 3.04 6.66
N LEU A 314 -6.10 3.16 7.97
CA LEU A 314 -5.31 3.96 8.90
C LEU A 314 -4.00 3.30 9.30
N MET A 315 -2.91 3.88 8.79
CA MET A 315 -1.54 3.62 9.21
C MET A 315 -1.03 4.87 9.90
N THR A 316 -0.74 4.77 11.19
CA THR A 316 -0.57 5.94 12.09
C THR A 316 0.79 5.99 12.75
N ALA A 317 1.65 5.00 12.50
CA ALA A 317 3.04 5.10 12.90
C ALA A 317 3.97 4.26 12.02
N ILE A 318 5.17 4.81 11.81
CA ILE A 318 6.32 4.12 11.24
C ILE A 318 7.53 4.46 12.09
N GLU A 319 8.14 3.44 12.69
CA GLU A 319 9.36 3.61 13.46
C GLU A 319 10.48 2.80 12.82
N ILE A 320 11.67 3.39 12.71
CA ILE A 320 12.84 2.73 12.12
C ILE A 320 13.83 2.37 13.23
N SER A 321 14.31 1.14 13.19
CA SER A 321 15.36 0.65 14.09
C SER A 321 16.74 1.02 13.56
N PRO A 322 17.61 1.65 14.38
CA PRO A 322 19.01 1.88 14.03
C PRO A 322 19.88 0.63 14.25
N ASP A 323 19.43 -0.35 15.04
CA ASP A 323 20.27 -1.39 15.65
C ASP A 323 19.79 -2.83 15.41
N GLY A 324 18.97 -3.04 14.40
CA GLY A 324 18.52 -4.37 13.99
C GLY A 324 17.40 -4.93 14.86
N GLY A 325 16.52 -4.06 15.37
CA GLY A 325 15.31 -4.40 16.11
C GLY A 325 15.51 -4.51 17.61
N ARG A 326 16.65 -4.07 18.16
CA ARG A 326 16.85 -4.02 19.62
C ARG A 326 16.15 -2.80 20.22
N SER A 327 16.11 -1.71 19.47
CA SER A 327 15.33 -0.50 19.75
C SER A 327 14.74 0.07 18.46
N TYR A 328 13.70 0.90 18.61
CA TYR A 328 13.10 1.67 17.53
C TYR A 328 13.20 3.16 17.87
N GLY A 329 13.39 3.98 16.84
CA GLY A 329 13.28 5.44 16.96
C GLY A 329 11.85 5.88 17.26
N PRO A 330 11.61 7.20 17.41
CA PRO A 330 10.26 7.74 17.48
C PRO A 330 9.49 7.47 16.19
N ASP A 331 8.17 7.62 16.28
CA ASP A 331 7.29 7.59 15.14
C ASP A 331 7.60 8.75 14.16
N LEU A 332 7.71 8.39 12.90
CA LEU A 332 8.11 9.25 11.79
C LEU A 332 6.92 9.86 11.05
N VAL A 333 5.74 9.25 11.09
CA VAL A 333 4.58 9.67 10.27
C VAL A 333 3.43 10.13 11.14
N ASP A 334 2.67 11.14 10.72
CA ASP A 334 1.36 11.38 11.32
C ASP A 334 0.41 10.26 10.87
N ARG A 335 0.29 10.05 9.55
CA ARG A 335 -0.40 8.91 8.97
C ARG A 335 -0.22 8.77 7.46
N PHE A 336 -0.58 7.60 6.93
CA PHE A 336 -0.98 7.47 5.53
C PHE A 336 -2.35 8.15 5.33
N LYS A 337 -2.44 9.01 4.32
CA LYS A 337 -3.67 9.73 3.96
C LYS A 337 -4.15 9.32 2.58
N ALA A 338 -5.46 9.19 2.48
CA ALA A 338 -6.15 8.93 1.24
C ALA A 338 -7.31 9.91 1.14
N ARG A 339 -7.36 10.68 0.05
CA ARG A 339 -8.35 11.74 -0.12
C ARG A 339 -9.01 11.63 -1.47
N ALA A 340 -10.26 12.06 -1.55
CA ALA A 340 -10.93 12.31 -2.81
C ALA A 340 -11.59 13.69 -2.77
N PHE A 341 -11.59 14.34 -3.92
CA PHE A 341 -12.23 15.64 -4.15
C PHE A 341 -11.52 16.80 -3.42
N ALA A 342 -12.06 17.30 -2.31
CA ALA A 342 -11.42 18.37 -1.57
C ALA A 342 -10.17 17.89 -0.81
N GLN A 343 -9.11 18.71 -0.78
CA GLN A 343 -7.94 18.49 0.07
C GLN A 343 -8.12 18.98 1.51
N ASP A 344 -8.93 20.02 1.70
CA ASP A 344 -9.24 20.56 3.03
C ASP A 344 -10.76 20.58 3.28
N PRO A 345 -11.21 20.46 4.55
CA PRO A 345 -12.64 20.46 4.87
C PRO A 345 -13.38 21.76 4.55
N GLY A 346 -12.66 22.87 4.31
CA GLY A 346 -13.25 24.15 3.93
C GLY A 346 -13.56 24.28 2.44
N SER A 347 -13.02 23.40 1.60
CA SER A 347 -13.22 23.40 0.16
C SER A 347 -14.65 22.94 -0.23
N GLU A 348 -15.21 23.59 -1.24
CA GLU A 348 -16.49 23.24 -1.88
C GLU A 348 -16.26 22.74 -3.31
N THR A 349 -16.51 21.44 -3.54
CA THR A 349 -16.34 20.80 -4.87
C THR A 349 -17.68 20.55 -5.58
N PRO A 350 -17.70 20.48 -6.94
CA PRO A 350 -18.93 20.27 -7.71
C PRO A 350 -19.68 18.96 -7.48
N CYS A 351 -19.00 17.87 -7.12
CA CYS A 351 -19.62 16.55 -7.07
C CYS A 351 -19.95 16.08 -5.65
N CYS A 352 -18.98 16.16 -4.72
CA CYS A 352 -18.99 15.27 -3.56
C CYS A 352 -18.39 15.85 -2.27
N GLY A 353 -17.72 17.01 -2.25
CA GLY A 353 -17.17 17.61 -1.02
C GLY A 353 -15.82 17.02 -0.59
N TYR A 354 -15.65 16.70 0.70
CA TYR A 354 -14.40 16.25 1.32
C TYR A 354 -14.48 14.81 1.84
N GLU A 355 -13.63 13.93 1.31
CA GLU A 355 -13.51 12.52 1.70
C GLU A 355 -12.11 12.16 2.19
N GLU A 356 -12.03 11.32 3.22
CA GLU A 356 -10.77 10.97 3.88
C GLU A 356 -10.64 9.50 4.33
N GLU A 357 -9.41 9.08 4.69
CA GLU A 357 -9.04 7.70 4.97
C GLU A 357 -9.73 7.05 6.18
N ASP A 358 -10.16 7.84 7.17
CA ASP A 358 -10.68 7.37 8.45
C ASP A 358 -12.19 7.10 8.38
N ALA A 359 -13.00 8.14 8.26
CA ALA A 359 -14.46 8.05 8.28
C ALA A 359 -15.04 7.61 6.93
N ASN A 360 -14.55 8.15 5.81
CA ASN A 360 -15.10 7.78 4.50
C ASN A 360 -14.57 6.43 4.04
N TRP A 361 -13.27 6.30 3.78
CA TRP A 361 -12.72 5.07 3.23
C TRP A 361 -12.64 3.97 4.30
N GLY A 362 -12.19 4.32 5.52
CA GLY A 362 -12.20 3.42 6.67
C GLY A 362 -13.63 3.03 7.11
N GLY A 363 -14.61 3.92 6.95
CA GLY A 363 -16.03 3.66 7.21
C GLY A 363 -16.77 2.87 6.11
N SER A 364 -16.14 2.68 4.95
CA SER A 364 -16.71 1.97 3.80
C SER A 364 -15.96 0.67 3.43
N SER A 365 -14.79 0.47 4.00
CA SER A 365 -13.88 -0.67 3.73
C SER A 365 -14.03 -1.84 4.70
N THR A 366 -13.57 -3.02 4.32
CA THR A 366 -13.35 -4.18 5.19
C THR A 366 -11.93 -4.72 4.97
N LEU A 367 -11.39 -5.47 5.92
CA LEU A 367 -10.18 -6.24 5.66
C LEU A 367 -10.54 -7.45 4.79
N LEU A 368 -9.94 -7.58 3.61
CA LEU A 368 -10.12 -8.77 2.77
C LEU A 368 -9.42 -9.96 3.42
N GLY A 369 -8.13 -9.83 3.72
CA GLY A 369 -7.41 -10.90 4.39
C GLY A 369 -6.01 -10.56 4.89
N GLU A 370 -5.49 -11.46 5.71
CA GLU A 370 -4.17 -11.41 6.34
C GLU A 370 -3.46 -12.76 6.14
N LYS A 371 -2.19 -12.71 5.74
CA LYS A 371 -1.33 -13.89 5.58
C LYS A 371 0.05 -13.60 6.16
N VAL A 372 0.60 -14.53 6.94
CA VAL A 372 1.89 -14.34 7.60
C VAL A 372 2.74 -15.58 7.41
N GLY A 373 3.94 -15.40 6.85
CA GLY A 373 4.89 -16.49 6.69
C GLY A 373 6.31 -16.07 7.08
N PRO A 374 7.30 -16.94 6.82
CA PRO A 374 8.67 -16.72 7.28
C PRO A 374 9.39 -15.58 6.55
N VAL A 375 8.90 -15.15 5.38
CA VAL A 375 9.56 -14.15 4.54
C VAL A 375 8.83 -12.81 4.59
N ARG A 376 7.50 -12.84 4.52
CA ARG A 376 6.65 -11.65 4.41
C ARG A 376 5.31 -11.82 5.10
N ALA A 377 4.72 -10.70 5.48
CA ALA A 377 3.30 -10.61 5.81
C ALA A 377 2.56 -9.88 4.69
N ILE A 378 1.33 -10.31 4.40
CA ILE A 378 0.45 -9.72 3.39
C ILE A 378 -0.84 -9.35 4.09
N ARG A 379 -1.26 -8.10 3.90
CA ARG A 379 -2.51 -7.55 4.39
C ARG A 379 -3.24 -6.93 3.21
N GLU A 380 -4.55 -7.15 3.11
CA GLU A 380 -5.33 -6.62 1.99
C GLU A 380 -6.63 -6.00 2.48
N THR A 381 -6.87 -4.75 2.10
CA THR A 381 -8.07 -3.98 2.38
C THR A 381 -8.97 -3.93 1.15
N TRP A 382 -10.27 -4.15 1.34
CA TRP A 382 -11.29 -4.12 0.29
C TRP A 382 -12.34 -3.06 0.56
N GLY A 383 -12.48 -2.17 -0.40
CA GLY A 383 -13.43 -1.08 -0.44
C GLY A 383 -12.76 0.24 -0.04
N ALA A 384 -13.20 1.29 -0.70
CA ALA A 384 -13.12 2.68 -0.28
C ALA A 384 -14.55 3.23 -0.31
N ASP A 385 -14.74 4.55 -0.25
CA ASP A 385 -16.07 5.15 -0.12
C ASP A 385 -17.02 4.79 -1.28
N SER A 386 -16.91 5.48 -2.42
CA SER A 386 -17.63 5.13 -3.65
C SER A 386 -16.97 3.98 -4.41
N GLY A 387 -15.68 3.74 -4.15
CA GLY A 387 -14.88 2.65 -4.71
C GLY A 387 -15.09 1.32 -4.02
N THR A 388 -16.25 0.69 -4.20
CA THR A 388 -16.66 -0.46 -3.37
C THR A 388 -15.82 -1.73 -3.57
N ASN A 389 -15.10 -1.84 -4.70
CA ASN A 389 -14.15 -2.91 -5.02
C ASN A 389 -12.70 -2.43 -5.16
N VAL A 390 -12.37 -1.21 -4.68
CA VAL A 390 -10.98 -0.78 -4.55
C VAL A 390 -10.23 -1.76 -3.65
N ILE A 391 -9.02 -2.14 -4.05
CA ILE A 391 -8.16 -2.99 -3.23
C ILE A 391 -6.85 -2.28 -2.93
N ARG A 392 -6.42 -2.34 -1.67
CA ARG A 392 -5.05 -1.98 -1.26
C ARG A 392 -4.41 -3.19 -0.61
N ARG A 393 -3.35 -3.72 -1.22
CA ARG A 393 -2.53 -4.81 -0.69
C ARG A 393 -1.22 -4.26 -0.17
N GLU A 394 -0.91 -4.60 1.06
CA GLU A 394 0.31 -4.21 1.75
C GLU A 394 1.14 -5.47 2.00
N THR A 395 2.30 -5.58 1.35
CA THR A 395 3.25 -6.67 1.52
C THR A 395 4.48 -6.18 2.27
N PHE A 396 4.73 -6.76 3.43
CA PHE A 396 5.82 -6.39 4.32
C PHE A 396 6.96 -7.41 4.24
N TYR A 397 8.18 -6.93 3.98
CA TYR A 397 9.41 -7.71 3.97
C TYR A 397 10.33 -7.25 5.10
N ARG A 398 11.56 -7.77 5.16
CA ARG A 398 12.49 -7.48 6.24
C ARG A 398 12.89 -5.99 6.33
N GLU A 399 13.04 -5.28 5.21
CA GLU A 399 13.42 -3.85 5.14
C GLU A 399 12.54 -3.01 4.20
N GLU A 400 11.58 -3.64 3.53
CA GLU A 400 10.79 -3.04 2.47
C GLU A 400 9.31 -3.32 2.68
N MET A 401 8.46 -2.34 2.37
CA MET A 401 7.02 -2.50 2.26
C MET A 401 6.61 -2.19 0.81
N ARG A 402 5.69 -2.98 0.26
CA ARG A 402 5.05 -2.72 -1.03
C ARG A 402 3.57 -2.52 -0.83
N GLN A 403 3.07 -1.37 -1.26
CA GLN A 403 1.65 -1.06 -1.32
C GLN A 403 1.18 -1.11 -2.76
N LYS A 404 0.38 -2.11 -3.09
CA LYS A 404 -0.25 -2.23 -4.41
C LYS A 404 -1.71 -1.84 -4.33
N THR A 405 -2.13 -0.90 -5.18
CA THR A 405 -3.50 -0.41 -5.21
C THR A 405 -4.12 -0.72 -6.56
N TRP A 406 -5.36 -1.16 -6.50
CA TRP A 406 -6.27 -1.54 -7.57
C TRP A 406 -7.44 -0.58 -7.48
N LEU A 407 -7.30 0.56 -8.15
CA LEU A 407 -8.26 1.66 -8.05
C LEU A 407 -9.41 1.41 -9.02
N ARG A 408 -10.57 1.09 -8.43
CA ARG A 408 -11.85 0.83 -9.11
C ARG A 408 -12.90 1.82 -8.61
N VAL A 409 -13.00 2.95 -9.28
CA VAL A 409 -13.91 4.05 -8.94
C VAL A 409 -14.62 4.58 -10.19
N HIS A 410 -15.79 5.16 -9.95
CA HIS A 410 -16.56 5.89 -10.96
C HIS A 410 -15.81 7.13 -11.48
N PRO A 411 -16.30 7.79 -12.55
CA PRO A 411 -15.69 9.01 -13.06
C PRO A 411 -15.56 10.11 -11.99
N ILE A 412 -14.40 10.78 -11.96
CA ILE A 412 -14.09 11.90 -11.06
C ILE A 412 -13.76 13.14 -11.90
N PRO A 413 -14.43 14.29 -11.67
CA PRO A 413 -14.18 15.51 -12.42
C PRO A 413 -12.74 16.01 -12.29
N PRO A 414 -12.25 16.79 -13.28
CA PRO A 414 -10.98 17.49 -13.17
C PRO A 414 -10.90 18.40 -11.95
N LEU A 415 -9.71 18.42 -11.33
CA LEU A 415 -9.32 19.23 -10.17
C LEU A 415 -9.84 18.73 -8.81
N ASP A 416 -10.78 17.78 -8.78
CA ASP A 416 -11.27 17.17 -7.56
C ASP A 416 -10.43 15.92 -7.21
N GLY A 417 -10.12 15.08 -8.19
CA GLY A 417 -9.04 14.08 -8.09
C GLY A 417 -9.05 13.08 -6.92
N ILE A 418 -8.01 12.23 -6.88
CA ILE A 418 -7.74 11.28 -5.79
C ILE A 418 -6.28 11.39 -5.37
N TYR A 419 -6.05 11.35 -4.06
CA TYR A 419 -4.74 11.44 -3.47
C TYR A 419 -4.43 10.19 -2.65
N ALA A 420 -3.18 9.75 -2.73
CA ALA A 420 -2.60 8.77 -1.82
C ALA A 420 -1.24 9.29 -1.40
N GLN A 421 -1.08 9.58 -0.10
CA GLN A 421 0.07 10.33 0.40
C GLN A 421 0.50 9.88 1.80
N TRP A 422 1.78 10.10 2.11
CA TRP A 422 2.32 9.97 3.46
C TRP A 422 2.50 11.35 4.05
N ASP A 423 1.97 11.57 5.25
CA ASP A 423 2.17 12.79 6.03
C ASP A 423 3.10 12.51 7.20
N PHE A 424 4.11 13.37 7.43
CA PHE A 424 5.17 13.12 8.40
C PHE A 424 4.92 13.86 9.72
N ASN A 425 5.46 13.35 10.81
CA ASN A 425 5.46 14.09 12.07
C ASN A 425 6.49 15.24 12.01
N ALA A 426 6.09 16.43 12.44
CA ALA A 426 6.92 17.62 12.53
C ALA A 426 8.15 17.39 13.41
N GLY A 427 9.30 17.90 12.94
CA GLY A 427 10.58 17.76 13.61
C GLY A 427 11.19 16.36 13.59
N ARG A 428 10.59 15.37 12.91
CA ARG A 428 11.16 14.02 12.73
C ARG A 428 11.99 13.92 11.46
N MET A 429 11.48 14.46 10.37
CA MET A 429 12.15 14.58 9.08
C MET A 429 12.77 15.96 8.95
N THR A 430 13.90 16.03 8.24
CA THR A 430 14.71 17.26 8.12
C THR A 430 14.96 17.67 6.68
N ARG A 431 14.83 16.72 5.75
CA ARG A 431 15.10 16.97 4.34
C ARG A 431 14.33 16.00 3.45
N PHE A 432 13.79 16.50 2.35
CA PHE A 432 13.22 15.70 1.27
C PHE A 432 14.09 15.80 0.02
N TYR A 433 14.31 14.68 -0.66
CA TYR A 433 15.05 14.62 -1.93
C TYR A 433 14.22 13.89 -2.98
N ASN A 434 14.38 14.27 -4.23
CA ASN A 434 13.90 13.52 -5.38
C ASN A 434 14.90 13.67 -6.55
N ALA A 435 14.56 13.09 -7.70
CA ALA A 435 15.43 13.13 -8.88
C ALA A 435 15.65 14.55 -9.46
N ARG A 436 14.72 15.50 -9.24
CA ARG A 436 14.82 16.90 -9.71
C ARG A 436 15.51 17.81 -8.72
N THR A 437 15.44 17.44 -7.44
CA THR A 437 15.96 18.21 -6.31
C THR A 437 16.96 17.36 -5.52
N PRO A 438 18.09 16.93 -6.13
CA PRO A 438 19.04 16.01 -5.50
C PRO A 438 19.83 16.64 -4.34
N GLN A 439 19.83 17.97 -4.22
CA GLN A 439 20.38 18.68 -3.04
C GLN A 439 19.41 18.69 -1.86
N GLY A 440 18.15 18.30 -2.11
CA GLY A 440 17.05 18.27 -1.18
C GLY A 440 16.59 19.64 -0.70
N VAL A 441 15.35 19.68 -0.24
CA VAL A 441 14.73 20.84 0.42
C VAL A 441 14.56 20.58 1.89
N ALA A 442 14.47 21.64 2.70
CA ALA A 442 14.24 21.50 4.12
C ALA A 442 12.86 20.90 4.38
N VAL A 443 12.70 20.21 5.50
CA VAL A 443 11.36 19.91 6.05
C VAL A 443 11.19 20.84 7.23
N ASP A 444 10.63 22.02 6.96
CA ASP A 444 10.53 23.13 7.90
C ASP A 444 9.11 23.71 8.04
N GLY A 445 8.12 23.05 7.44
CA GLY A 445 6.72 23.47 7.47
C GLY A 445 6.43 24.65 6.55
N ARG A 446 7.31 24.94 5.56
CA ARG A 446 7.05 25.91 4.49
C ARG A 446 7.16 25.26 3.11
N ASN A 447 6.17 25.52 2.25
CA ASN A 447 6.13 24.94 0.91
C ASN A 447 7.33 25.39 0.06
N ASP A 448 8.06 24.40 -0.46
CA ASP A 448 9.18 24.63 -1.39
C ASP A 448 8.75 24.64 -2.86
N GLU A 449 7.54 24.17 -3.18
CA GLU A 449 7.00 24.24 -4.55
C GLU A 449 6.61 25.69 -4.90
N VAL A 450 6.88 26.08 -6.14
CA VAL A 450 6.57 27.41 -6.65
C VAL A 450 5.17 27.45 -7.25
N LEU A 451 4.76 26.36 -7.91
CA LEU A 451 3.52 26.28 -8.69
C LEU A 451 2.52 25.24 -8.20
N GLY A 452 2.98 24.26 -7.43
CA GLY A 452 2.24 23.02 -7.21
C GLY A 452 1.19 23.09 -6.12
N ASN A 453 1.25 24.06 -5.20
CA ASN A 453 0.28 24.20 -4.11
C ASN A 453 -0.56 25.47 -4.28
N LEU A 454 -1.85 25.32 -4.60
CA LEU A 454 -2.82 26.43 -4.65
C LEU A 454 -3.84 26.25 -3.53
N ASP A 455 -3.82 27.13 -2.53
CA ASP A 455 -4.73 27.03 -1.39
C ASP A 455 -6.07 27.68 -1.71
N ASP A 456 -7.14 27.15 -1.12
CA ASP A 456 -8.50 27.63 -1.34
C ASP A 456 -8.61 29.15 -1.10
N PRO A 457 -8.83 29.96 -2.15
CA PRO A 457 -8.77 31.41 -2.06
C PRO A 457 -9.87 32.03 -1.20
N CYS A 458 -10.88 31.24 -0.83
CA CYS A 458 -12.05 31.65 -0.08
C CYS A 458 -11.98 31.22 1.39
N ASN A 459 -11.07 30.32 1.74
CA ASN A 459 -10.81 29.94 3.11
C ASN A 459 -9.86 30.94 3.80
N VAL A 460 -10.38 31.61 4.84
CA VAL A 460 -9.65 32.64 5.62
C VAL A 460 -8.48 32.07 6.43
N ASN A 461 -8.42 30.75 6.63
CA ASN A 461 -7.32 30.10 7.34
C ASN A 461 -5.97 30.37 6.67
N TYR A 462 -5.97 30.49 5.34
CA TYR A 462 -4.75 30.65 4.56
C TYR A 462 -4.39 32.13 4.28
N ASP A 463 -5.08 33.09 4.91
CA ASP A 463 -4.79 34.53 4.74
C ASP A 463 -3.49 34.98 5.39
N ALA A 464 -3.04 34.24 6.40
CA ALA A 464 -1.83 34.50 7.15
C ALA A 464 -0.73 33.46 6.87
N ASN A 465 -0.90 32.63 5.82
CA ASN A 465 0.06 31.58 5.50
C ASN A 465 1.28 32.16 4.72
N ASP A 466 2.45 31.56 4.92
CA ASP A 466 3.71 31.93 4.26
C ASP A 466 3.85 31.25 2.86
N THR A 467 2.75 31.12 2.11
CA THR A 467 2.72 30.43 0.80
C THR A 467 3.40 31.23 -0.31
N SER A 468 3.56 30.60 -1.48
CA SER A 468 4.25 31.22 -2.62
C SER A 468 3.58 32.51 -3.09
N ALA A 469 4.35 33.42 -3.68
CA ALA A 469 3.82 34.66 -4.25
C ALA A 469 2.78 34.42 -5.35
N LEU A 470 2.85 33.27 -6.03
CA LEU A 470 1.87 32.87 -7.04
C LEU A 470 0.55 32.48 -6.40
N ASP A 471 0.57 31.67 -5.35
CA ASP A 471 -0.62 31.33 -4.57
C ASP A 471 -1.29 32.59 -4.01
N GLN A 472 -0.53 33.45 -3.34
CA GLN A 472 -1.05 34.72 -2.82
C GLN A 472 -1.62 35.64 -3.91
N GLY A 473 -1.01 35.63 -5.10
CA GLY A 473 -1.52 36.32 -6.29
C GLY A 473 -2.84 35.74 -6.80
N TYR A 474 -2.94 34.40 -6.88
CA TYR A 474 -4.16 33.67 -7.23
C TYR A 474 -5.31 34.02 -6.27
N ARG A 475 -5.06 33.95 -4.96
CA ARG A 475 -6.03 34.29 -3.92
C ARG A 475 -6.51 35.74 -4.01
N THR A 476 -5.57 36.67 -4.18
CA THR A 476 -5.89 38.10 -4.34
C THR A 476 -6.76 38.35 -5.57
N LEU A 477 -6.46 37.69 -6.69
CA LEU A 477 -7.22 37.82 -7.92
C LEU A 477 -8.63 37.24 -7.78
N ALA A 478 -8.75 36.02 -7.25
CA ALA A 478 -10.03 35.35 -7.00
C ALA A 478 -10.99 36.23 -6.17
N ARG A 479 -10.49 36.81 -5.07
CA ARG A 479 -11.26 37.73 -4.22
C ARG A 479 -11.70 38.99 -4.95
N ARG A 480 -10.81 39.60 -5.74
CA ARG A 480 -11.15 40.79 -6.54
C ARG A 480 -12.21 40.52 -7.59
N LEU A 481 -12.23 39.30 -8.12
CA LEU A 481 -13.21 38.86 -9.11
C LEU A 481 -14.52 38.37 -8.48
N GLY A 482 -14.62 38.34 -7.14
CA GLY A 482 -15.81 37.88 -6.43
C GLY A 482 -16.06 36.38 -6.60
N THR A 483 -15.04 35.58 -6.92
CA THR A 483 -15.23 34.14 -7.17
C THR A 483 -15.59 33.37 -5.90
N CYS A 484 -15.35 33.95 -4.72
CA CYS A 484 -15.79 33.38 -3.44
C CYS A 484 -17.29 33.51 -3.17
N GLU A 485 -18.03 34.20 -4.05
CA GLU A 485 -19.50 34.16 -4.04
C GLU A 485 -20.04 32.98 -4.88
N LEU A 486 -19.16 32.25 -5.56
CA LEU A 486 -19.53 31.03 -6.28
C LEU A 486 -19.53 29.83 -5.32
N PRO A 487 -20.40 28.83 -5.54
CA PRO A 487 -20.52 27.66 -4.66
C PRO A 487 -19.39 26.63 -4.85
N TYR A 488 -18.29 27.02 -5.49
CA TYR A 488 -17.16 26.13 -5.80
C TYR A 488 -15.85 26.87 -5.60
N HIS A 489 -15.05 26.39 -4.66
CA HIS A 489 -13.71 26.88 -4.34
C HIS A 489 -12.95 25.76 -3.66
N GLN A 490 -11.68 25.53 -4.03
CA GLN A 490 -10.92 24.45 -3.41
C GLN A 490 -9.43 24.69 -3.41
N SER A 491 -8.75 24.04 -2.46
CA SER A 491 -7.31 23.83 -2.52
C SER A 491 -7.02 22.79 -3.60
N VAL A 492 -6.10 23.10 -4.52
CA VAL A 492 -5.73 22.23 -5.64
C VAL A 492 -4.22 22.10 -5.68
N ASP A 493 -3.75 20.85 -5.73
CA ASP A 493 -2.35 20.58 -5.99
C ASP A 493 -2.12 20.17 -7.45
N LEU A 494 -1.23 20.91 -8.13
CA LEU A 494 -0.87 20.71 -9.52
C LEU A 494 0.60 20.29 -9.62
N LEU A 495 1.00 19.80 -10.80
CA LEU A 495 2.41 19.51 -11.05
C LEU A 495 3.26 20.79 -11.01
N ASP A 496 4.30 20.80 -10.18
CA ASP A 496 5.43 21.72 -10.32
C ASP A 496 6.59 21.04 -11.11
N PRO A 497 6.78 21.36 -12.41
CA PRO A 497 7.84 20.75 -13.22
C PRO A 497 9.26 21.21 -12.86
N LEU A 498 9.41 22.21 -11.98
CA LEU A 498 10.69 22.66 -11.44
C LEU A 498 11.10 21.85 -10.21
N PHE A 499 10.12 21.31 -9.48
CA PHE A 499 10.35 20.53 -8.26
C PHE A 499 10.26 19.02 -8.48
N SER A 500 9.39 18.58 -9.40
CA SER A 500 9.02 17.19 -9.58
C SER A 500 9.05 16.71 -11.04
N ASP A 501 9.07 15.39 -11.22
CA ASP A 501 8.94 14.78 -12.55
C ASP A 501 7.51 14.90 -13.10
N ALA A 502 7.36 14.86 -14.42
CA ALA A 502 6.05 15.12 -15.05
C ALA A 502 4.97 14.05 -14.77
N ASN A 503 5.33 12.93 -14.15
CA ASN A 503 4.43 11.84 -13.79
C ASN A 503 4.98 11.12 -12.55
N ALA A 504 4.09 10.73 -11.64
CA ALA A 504 4.46 10.08 -10.37
C ALA A 504 5.27 8.79 -10.58
N GLY A 505 5.04 8.11 -11.71
CA GLY A 505 5.76 6.90 -12.12
C GLY A 505 7.19 7.12 -12.61
N MET A 506 7.75 8.33 -12.61
CA MET A 506 9.09 8.61 -13.18
C MET A 506 10.22 8.88 -12.18
N GLY A 507 9.91 9.39 -10.98
CA GLY A 507 10.89 9.74 -9.96
C GLY A 507 10.83 8.86 -8.69
N TRP A 508 11.91 8.87 -7.91
CA TRP A 508 11.95 8.35 -6.54
C TRP A 508 11.90 9.51 -5.53
N GLY A 509 11.48 9.22 -4.30
CA GLY A 509 11.56 10.13 -3.14
C GLY A 509 12.49 9.60 -2.05
N VAL A 510 13.11 10.50 -1.28
CA VAL A 510 13.80 10.19 -0.03
C VAL A 510 13.39 11.20 1.02
N THR A 511 12.67 10.75 2.03
CA THR A 511 12.33 11.56 3.22
C THR A 511 13.27 11.18 4.35
N ALA A 512 14.08 12.12 4.83
CA ALA A 512 15.24 11.81 5.66
C ALA A 512 15.30 12.60 6.98
N GLY A 513 15.59 11.90 8.07
CA GLY A 513 15.81 12.48 9.39
C GLY A 513 16.81 11.67 10.24
N PRO A 514 17.16 12.15 11.44
CA PRO A 514 18.14 11.50 12.31
C PRO A 514 17.70 10.10 12.77
N HIS A 515 16.40 9.85 12.81
CA HIS A 515 15.81 8.59 13.29
C HIS A 515 15.60 7.54 12.19
N GLY A 516 15.83 7.90 10.93
CA GLY A 516 15.64 7.02 9.79
C GLY A 516 15.36 7.80 8.52
N SER A 517 15.44 7.11 7.39
CA SER A 517 15.03 7.63 6.09
C SER A 517 14.14 6.62 5.38
N ILE A 518 13.15 7.11 4.65
CA ILE A 518 12.28 6.29 3.80
C ILE A 518 12.60 6.64 2.35
N VAL A 519 13.01 5.64 1.57
CA VAL A 519 13.13 5.77 0.12
C VAL A 519 11.88 5.19 -0.50
N ASP A 520 11.23 5.92 -1.39
CA ASP A 520 9.97 5.48 -1.98
C ASP A 520 9.93 5.65 -3.50
N ARG A 521 9.13 4.81 -4.16
CA ARG A 521 8.97 4.77 -5.61
C ARG A 521 7.58 4.28 -5.97
N ILE A 522 6.85 5.06 -6.75
CA ILE A 522 5.58 4.66 -7.36
C ILE A 522 5.85 4.16 -8.78
N THR A 523 5.27 3.02 -9.14
CA THR A 523 5.38 2.42 -10.47
C THR A 523 4.02 1.96 -10.97
N LEU A 524 3.84 1.98 -12.29
CA LEU A 524 2.70 1.32 -12.92
C LEU A 524 2.89 -0.19 -12.82
N ALA A 525 1.92 -0.90 -12.25
CA ALA A 525 2.06 -2.33 -12.04
C ALA A 525 1.98 -3.11 -13.37
N THR A 526 2.63 -4.27 -13.43
CA THR A 526 2.71 -5.08 -14.67
C THR A 526 1.37 -5.68 -15.12
N ASP A 527 0.42 -5.79 -14.20
CA ASP A 527 -0.95 -6.26 -14.43
C ASP A 527 -1.95 -5.11 -14.70
N THR A 528 -1.46 -3.89 -14.90
CA THR A 528 -2.30 -2.76 -15.31
C THR A 528 -2.90 -3.03 -16.69
N SER A 529 -4.21 -2.82 -16.81
CA SER A 529 -4.91 -2.84 -18.09
C SER A 529 -4.45 -1.70 -19.02
N ALA A 530 -4.69 -1.83 -20.33
CA ALA A 530 -4.36 -0.75 -21.27
C ALA A 530 -5.15 0.54 -20.99
N GLY A 531 -6.41 0.43 -20.57
CA GLY A 531 -7.23 1.58 -20.17
C GLY A 531 -6.71 2.23 -18.89
N GLY A 532 -6.31 1.42 -17.90
CA GLY A 532 -5.68 1.91 -16.67
C GLY A 532 -4.35 2.62 -16.91
N ALA A 533 -3.52 2.07 -17.80
CA ALA A 533 -2.24 2.66 -18.18
C ALA A 533 -2.44 4.04 -18.84
N ALA A 534 -3.45 4.19 -19.71
CA ALA A 534 -3.78 5.47 -20.32
C ALA A 534 -4.23 6.51 -19.28
N GLN A 535 -5.01 6.11 -18.28
CA GLN A 535 -5.43 7.02 -17.20
C GLN A 535 -4.31 7.36 -16.23
N SER A 536 -3.36 6.45 -16.00
CA SER A 536 -2.20 6.70 -15.15
C SER A 536 -1.27 7.80 -15.69
N ALA A 537 -1.43 8.20 -16.96
CA ALA A 537 -0.66 9.29 -17.56
C ALA A 537 -0.89 10.64 -16.88
N VAL A 538 -2.05 10.85 -16.24
CA VAL A 538 -2.38 12.10 -15.53
C VAL A 538 -2.09 12.03 -14.02
N ALA A 539 -1.41 10.97 -13.58
CA ALA A 539 -0.90 10.84 -12.22
C ALA A 539 0.29 11.77 -12.03
N VAL A 540 0.14 12.81 -11.24
CA VAL A 540 1.21 13.76 -10.93
C VAL A 540 1.80 13.43 -9.55
N PRO A 541 3.13 13.57 -9.38
CA PRO A 541 3.70 13.56 -8.04
C PRO A 541 3.18 14.76 -7.25
N TYR A 542 3.07 14.58 -5.96
CA TYR A 542 2.58 15.57 -5.01
C TYR A 542 3.62 15.76 -3.91
N TYR A 543 3.90 17.01 -3.54
CA TYR A 543 4.69 17.38 -2.37
C TYR A 543 4.10 18.64 -1.72
N ARG A 544 4.01 18.65 -0.39
CA ARG A 544 3.59 19.79 0.42
C ARG A 544 4.31 19.77 1.76
N ASP A 545 4.80 20.91 2.22
CA ASP A 545 5.38 21.07 3.55
C ASP A 545 4.81 22.35 4.15
N ASP A 546 3.58 22.30 4.65
CA ASP A 546 2.83 23.44 5.11
C ASP A 546 2.25 23.17 6.50
N ALA A 547 2.93 23.71 7.52
CA ALA A 547 2.51 23.55 8.91
C ALA A 547 1.21 24.29 9.26
N CYS A 548 0.65 25.07 8.33
CA CYS A 548 -0.64 25.75 8.46
C CYS A 548 -1.75 25.11 7.60
N PHE A 549 -1.42 24.15 6.72
CA PHE A 549 -2.41 23.53 5.86
C PHE A 549 -3.22 22.48 6.60
N ASP A 550 -4.44 22.86 6.97
CA ASP A 550 -5.40 21.99 7.64
C ASP A 550 -6.06 21.05 6.62
N ASP A 551 -5.45 19.89 6.43
CA ASP A 551 -5.96 18.89 5.51
C ASP A 551 -7.11 18.06 6.10
N GLY A 552 -7.58 18.39 7.32
CA GLY A 552 -8.81 17.86 7.90
C GLY A 552 -8.70 16.62 8.77
N THR A 553 -7.55 15.95 8.82
CA THR A 553 -7.26 14.83 9.74
C THR A 553 -5.82 14.88 10.24
N GLY A 554 -5.51 14.24 11.37
CA GLY A 554 -4.14 14.22 11.87
C GLY A 554 -4.02 14.53 13.35
N SER A 555 -2.84 14.23 13.87
CA SER A 555 -2.45 14.40 15.27
C SER A 555 -1.24 15.32 15.45
N ASP A 556 -0.46 15.55 14.39
CA ASP A 556 0.78 16.29 14.41
C ASP A 556 0.84 17.24 13.19
N PRO A 557 1.39 18.47 13.28
CA PRO A 557 2.06 19.09 14.43
C PRO A 557 1.16 19.37 15.64
N GLY A 558 -0.13 19.55 15.41
CA GLY A 558 -1.13 19.58 16.47
C GLY A 558 -2.34 18.74 16.07
N PRO A 559 -3.11 18.25 17.05
CA PRO A 559 -4.29 17.46 16.77
C PRO A 559 -5.34 18.28 16.02
N LYS A 560 -5.95 17.63 15.01
CA LYS A 560 -7.19 18.11 14.43
C LYS A 560 -8.30 17.93 15.46
N VAL A 561 -8.76 19.04 16.06
CA VAL A 561 -9.72 18.99 17.18
C VAL A 561 -11.13 18.66 16.66
N ASN A 562 -11.54 19.36 15.61
CA ASN A 562 -12.84 19.16 14.98
C ASN A 562 -12.64 18.44 13.65
N LEU A 563 -12.46 17.11 13.69
CA LEU A 563 -12.25 16.29 12.49
C LEU A 563 -13.23 16.68 11.38
N ARG A 564 -12.70 16.87 10.16
CA ARG A 564 -13.49 17.16 8.96
C ARG A 564 -14.30 18.46 8.99
N SER A 565 -13.93 19.41 9.84
CA SER A 565 -14.54 20.74 9.88
C SER A 565 -13.51 21.81 9.51
N GLY A 566 -13.94 22.86 8.80
CA GLY A 566 -13.16 24.08 8.63
C GLY A 566 -13.09 24.96 9.88
N ASP A 567 -13.95 24.69 10.88
CA ASP A 567 -14.06 25.45 12.13
C ASP A 567 -13.06 24.96 13.19
N GLU A 568 -11.78 25.07 12.90
CA GLU A 568 -10.72 24.68 13.84
C GLU A 568 -10.60 25.71 14.99
N PRO A 569 -10.56 25.29 16.27
CA PRO A 569 -10.41 26.22 17.39
C PRO A 569 -9.14 27.05 17.25
N ARG A 570 -9.22 28.36 17.51
CA ARG A 570 -8.07 29.29 17.45
C ARG A 570 -7.25 29.37 18.73
N THR A 571 -7.73 28.76 19.81
CA THR A 571 -7.09 28.76 21.11
C THR A 571 -6.88 27.33 21.57
N ALA A 572 -5.73 27.07 22.19
CA ALA A 572 -5.42 25.81 22.82
C ALA A 572 -6.22 25.63 24.12
N SER A 573 -6.18 24.43 24.69
CA SER A 573 -6.87 24.09 25.95
C SER A 573 -6.40 24.94 27.15
N ASP A 574 -5.20 25.50 27.10
CA ASP A 574 -4.67 26.42 28.13
C ASP A 574 -5.06 27.89 27.93
N GLY A 575 -5.82 28.19 26.86
CA GLY A 575 -6.30 29.53 26.51
C GLY A 575 -5.31 30.36 25.68
N THR A 576 -4.13 29.84 25.35
CA THR A 576 -3.18 30.52 24.45
C THR A 576 -3.62 30.43 22.99
N PRO A 577 -3.26 31.39 22.12
CA PRO A 577 -3.54 31.27 20.69
C PRO A 577 -2.79 30.10 20.07
N ARG A 578 -3.47 29.32 19.22
CA ARG A 578 -2.82 28.33 18.38
C ARG A 578 -2.02 29.00 17.26
N ARG A 579 -0.97 28.33 16.81
CA ARG A 579 -0.10 28.80 15.71
C ARG A 579 0.39 27.64 14.87
N CYS A 580 0.96 27.93 13.71
CA CYS A 580 1.64 26.90 12.92
C CYS A 580 2.98 26.54 13.55
N TRP A 581 3.43 25.30 13.32
CA TRP A 581 4.71 24.81 13.80
C TRP A 581 5.87 25.40 12.98
N ALA A 582 7.03 25.57 13.62
CA ALA A 582 8.31 25.84 12.95
C ALA A 582 9.44 25.03 13.59
N PRO A 583 10.57 24.76 12.90
CA PRO A 583 11.65 23.94 13.47
C PRO A 583 12.23 24.42 14.80
N ALA A 584 12.21 25.74 15.04
CA ALA A 584 12.67 26.33 16.30
C ALA A 584 11.85 25.87 17.53
N ASP A 585 10.65 25.33 17.29
CA ASP A 585 9.76 24.81 18.32
C ASP A 585 10.13 23.39 18.80
N GLY A 586 11.00 22.69 18.06
CA GLY A 586 11.34 21.29 18.32
C GLY A 586 10.20 20.34 17.93
N ALA A 587 10.23 19.11 18.46
CA ALA A 587 9.14 18.16 18.26
C ALA A 587 7.85 18.67 18.94
N PRO A 588 6.69 18.69 18.25
CA PRO A 588 5.43 19.15 18.83
C PRO A 588 4.89 18.27 19.95
N ASP A 589 5.19 16.96 19.89
CA ASP A 589 4.82 15.91 20.84
C ASP A 589 3.32 15.94 21.23
N GLY A 590 2.45 16.14 20.23
CA GLY A 590 0.98 16.11 20.38
C GLY A 590 0.36 17.34 21.04
N SER A 591 1.09 18.46 21.11
CA SER A 591 0.59 19.69 21.73
C SER A 591 -0.51 20.36 20.89
N ASP A 592 -1.64 20.68 21.53
CA ASP A 592 -2.76 21.42 20.94
C ASP A 592 -2.49 22.92 20.74
N ARG A 593 -1.31 23.42 21.12
CA ARG A 593 -0.85 24.78 20.79
C ARG A 593 -0.59 24.98 19.30
N TYR A 594 -0.43 23.89 18.55
CA TYR A 594 -0.26 23.93 17.10
C TYR A 594 -1.55 23.61 16.38
N PHE A 595 -1.74 24.20 15.21
CA PHE A 595 -2.71 23.69 14.23
C PHE A 595 -2.23 22.36 13.67
N GLN A 596 -3.16 21.57 13.11
CA GLN A 596 -2.78 20.50 12.20
C GLN A 596 -2.13 21.12 10.95
N GLY A 597 -1.21 20.39 10.33
CA GLY A 597 -0.48 20.82 9.14
C GLY A 597 0.02 19.62 8.35
N SER A 598 0.30 19.81 7.08
CA SER A 598 0.94 18.82 6.21
C SER A 598 2.46 18.97 6.29
N ILE A 599 3.19 17.97 6.78
CA ILE A 599 4.66 18.05 6.90
C ILE A 599 5.32 17.06 5.97
N ALA A 600 6.15 17.57 5.06
CA ALA A 600 6.76 16.79 3.97
C ALA A 600 5.79 15.78 3.32
N THR A 601 4.51 16.13 3.23
CA THR A 601 3.46 15.28 2.73
C THR A 601 3.69 15.03 1.26
N HIS A 602 3.78 13.78 0.83
CA HIS A 602 4.04 13.47 -0.57
C HIS A 602 3.44 12.14 -1.00
N GLY A 603 3.27 12.01 -2.31
CA GLY A 603 2.72 10.81 -2.93
C GLY A 603 2.26 11.06 -4.36
N VAL A 604 1.04 10.60 -4.66
CA VAL A 604 0.42 10.72 -5.98
C VAL A 604 -0.92 11.42 -5.91
N HIS A 605 -1.14 12.33 -6.85
CA HIS A 605 -2.44 12.94 -7.13
C HIS A 605 -2.90 12.56 -8.54
N LEU A 606 -4.08 11.94 -8.64
CA LEU A 606 -4.80 11.72 -9.89
C LEU A 606 -5.71 12.93 -10.14
N LEU A 607 -5.37 13.80 -11.08
CA LEU A 607 -6.11 15.05 -11.34
C LEU A 607 -7.58 14.84 -11.75
N PHE A 608 -7.89 13.69 -12.35
CA PHE A 608 -9.22 13.23 -12.68
C PHE A 608 -9.20 11.71 -12.91
N VAL A 609 -10.37 11.10 -12.92
CA VAL A 609 -10.56 9.70 -13.35
C VAL A 609 -11.66 9.70 -14.40
N ALA A 610 -11.38 9.19 -15.60
CA ALA A 610 -12.39 9.14 -16.64
C ALA A 610 -13.42 8.06 -16.33
N ASP A 611 -12.93 6.87 -15.97
CA ASP A 611 -13.68 5.73 -15.43
C ASP A 611 -12.69 4.60 -15.12
N SER A 612 -12.76 3.94 -13.96
CA SER A 612 -11.84 2.85 -13.59
C SER A 612 -12.54 1.61 -13.03
N ASP A 613 -13.86 1.51 -13.16
CA ASP A 613 -14.71 0.50 -12.50
C ASP A 613 -14.91 -0.82 -13.29
N ASN A 614 -14.10 -1.04 -14.33
CA ASN A 614 -14.18 -2.16 -15.28
C ASN A 614 -15.47 -2.26 -16.10
N ALA A 615 -16.36 -1.27 -16.04
CA ALA A 615 -17.61 -1.19 -16.79
C ALA A 615 -18.46 -2.46 -16.71
N ARG A 616 -18.43 -3.17 -15.57
CA ARG A 616 -19.11 -4.46 -15.33
C ARG A 616 -18.77 -5.57 -16.32
N LEU A 617 -17.64 -5.46 -17.01
CA LEU A 617 -17.10 -6.53 -17.87
C LEU A 617 -16.49 -7.66 -17.05
N GLN A 618 -16.37 -7.49 -15.73
CA GLN A 618 -15.85 -8.45 -14.76
C GLN A 618 -14.39 -8.85 -15.02
N LEU A 619 -13.72 -8.12 -15.89
CA LEU A 619 -12.31 -8.28 -16.25
C LEU A 619 -11.64 -6.91 -16.12
N PRO A 620 -10.36 -6.86 -15.70
CA PRO A 620 -9.62 -5.61 -15.68
C PRO A 620 -9.55 -4.97 -17.07
N VAL A 621 -10.16 -3.79 -17.26
CA VAL A 621 -10.18 -3.08 -18.55
C VAL A 621 -9.69 -1.64 -18.48
N ASN A 622 -10.08 -0.90 -17.43
CA ASN A 622 -9.75 0.50 -17.22
C ASN A 622 -9.23 0.80 -15.81
N GLU A 623 -9.24 -0.19 -14.91
CA GLU A 623 -8.67 -0.11 -13.56
C GLU A 623 -7.21 0.40 -13.57
N ILE A 624 -6.93 1.38 -12.72
CA ILE A 624 -5.58 1.92 -12.49
C ILE A 624 -4.90 1.06 -11.43
N VAL A 625 -3.74 0.49 -11.76
CA VAL A 625 -2.98 -0.36 -10.83
C VAL A 625 -1.58 0.21 -10.63
N ASN A 626 -1.23 0.56 -9.40
CA ASN A 626 0.10 1.03 -9.05
C ASN A 626 0.72 0.18 -7.94
N GLU A 627 2.05 0.12 -7.91
CA GLU A 627 2.82 -0.38 -6.79
C GLU A 627 3.70 0.75 -6.24
N TRP A 628 3.54 1.05 -4.95
CA TRP A 628 4.37 1.96 -4.19
C TRP A 628 5.32 1.15 -3.31
N GLN A 629 6.60 1.15 -3.67
CA GLN A 629 7.66 0.54 -2.89
C GLN A 629 8.21 1.55 -1.89
N MET A 630 8.43 1.12 -0.65
CA MET A 630 9.08 1.91 0.39
C MET A 630 10.18 1.08 1.06
N VAL A 631 11.40 1.62 1.14
CA VAL A 631 12.55 1.01 1.79
C VAL A 631 12.93 1.82 3.02
N MET A 632 12.94 1.17 4.18
CA MET A 632 13.26 1.80 5.47
C MET A 632 14.75 1.67 5.76
N LEU A 633 15.45 2.80 5.84
CA LEU A 633 16.89 2.84 6.06
C LEU A 633 17.22 3.49 7.41
N PRO A 634 18.20 2.95 8.17
CA PRO A 634 18.60 3.55 9.42
C PRO A 634 19.36 4.87 9.19
N GLY A 635 19.09 5.84 10.07
CA GLY A 635 19.71 7.15 10.07
C GLY A 635 19.36 8.01 8.85
N GLN A 636 19.94 9.20 8.82
CA GLN A 636 19.72 10.16 7.74
C GLN A 636 20.47 9.75 6.47
N ARG A 637 19.77 9.81 5.33
CA ARG A 637 20.28 9.50 4.00
C ARG A 637 20.14 10.70 3.07
N ASP A 638 20.88 10.66 1.98
CA ASP A 638 20.84 11.66 0.91
C ASP A 638 20.23 11.07 -0.37
N ALA A 639 20.19 11.88 -1.43
CA ALA A 639 19.73 11.49 -2.75
C ALA A 639 20.37 10.22 -3.33
N ARG A 640 21.59 9.82 -2.90
CA ARG A 640 22.21 8.58 -3.39
C ARG A 640 21.44 7.34 -2.94
N ALA A 641 20.76 7.40 -1.80
CA ALA A 641 19.88 6.32 -1.36
C ALA A 641 18.67 6.17 -2.30
N GLY A 642 18.13 7.29 -2.80
CA GLY A 642 17.09 7.29 -3.82
C GLY A 642 17.51 6.60 -5.11
N GLU A 643 18.69 6.95 -5.63
CA GLU A 643 19.26 6.31 -6.82
C GLU A 643 19.56 4.81 -6.62
N ALA A 644 20.02 4.42 -5.43
CA ALA A 644 20.38 3.04 -5.13
C ALA A 644 19.16 2.14 -4.84
N TYR A 645 18.20 2.61 -4.05
CA TYR A 645 17.06 1.81 -3.59
C TYR A 645 15.78 2.07 -4.39
N GLY A 646 15.53 3.32 -4.81
CA GLY A 646 14.34 3.72 -5.55
C GLY A 646 14.34 3.32 -7.03
N ARG A 647 15.49 2.85 -7.56
CA ARG A 647 15.62 2.39 -8.95
C ARG A 647 15.73 0.87 -9.15
N ALA A 648 15.33 0.10 -8.14
CA ALA A 648 15.37 -1.37 -8.22
C ALA A 648 14.44 -1.92 -9.32
N PHE A 649 13.36 -1.21 -9.64
CA PHE A 649 12.39 -1.58 -10.67
C PHE A 649 12.95 -1.45 -12.10
N GLU A 650 13.66 -0.37 -12.41
CA GLU A 650 14.30 -0.15 -13.72
C GLU A 650 15.51 -1.07 -13.94
N LYS A 651 16.01 -1.64 -12.84
CA LYS A 651 17.16 -2.53 -12.78
C LYS A 651 16.70 -3.88 -12.22
N PRO A 652 15.75 -4.61 -12.83
CA PRO A 652 15.19 -5.80 -12.18
C PRO A 652 16.23 -6.90 -12.05
N LEU A 653 16.26 -7.58 -10.90
CA LEU A 653 17.10 -8.76 -10.71
C LEU A 653 16.59 -9.89 -11.63
N ALA A 654 17.48 -10.51 -12.40
CA ALA A 654 17.14 -11.64 -13.25
C ALA A 654 17.28 -12.96 -12.49
N SER A 655 16.28 -13.82 -12.58
CA SER A 655 16.30 -15.17 -12.01
C SER A 655 16.20 -16.24 -13.11
N THR A 656 16.98 -17.31 -12.96
CA THR A 656 16.88 -18.50 -13.82
C THR A 656 16.77 -19.74 -12.95
N VAL A 657 15.78 -20.59 -13.23
CA VAL A 657 15.50 -21.81 -12.47
C VAL A 657 15.85 -23.03 -13.30
N LEU A 658 16.80 -23.84 -12.84
CA LEU A 658 17.26 -25.04 -13.55
C LEU A 658 17.18 -26.28 -12.65
N PRO A 659 16.75 -27.45 -13.17
CA PRO A 659 16.89 -28.71 -12.45
C PRO A 659 18.36 -28.97 -12.13
N ARG A 660 18.64 -29.49 -10.93
CA ARG A 660 19.98 -29.89 -10.54
C ARG A 660 20.08 -31.41 -10.44
N SER A 661 21.10 -31.98 -11.09
CA SER A 661 21.37 -33.41 -11.01
C SER A 661 22.00 -33.77 -9.66
N PRO A 662 21.65 -34.92 -9.06
CA PRO A 662 22.30 -35.41 -7.86
C PRO A 662 23.77 -35.74 -8.14
N ALA A 663 24.60 -35.68 -7.10
CA ALA A 663 25.98 -36.12 -7.20
C ALA A 663 26.03 -37.63 -7.57
N LEU A 664 26.99 -38.03 -8.40
CA LEU A 664 27.17 -39.41 -8.85
C LEU A 664 27.18 -40.43 -7.69
N GLU A 665 27.81 -40.10 -6.57
CA GLU A 665 27.84 -40.95 -5.38
C GLU A 665 26.46 -41.14 -4.72
N GLN A 666 25.59 -40.14 -4.80
CA GLN A 666 24.21 -40.24 -4.31
C GLN A 666 23.35 -41.10 -5.24
N VAL A 667 23.60 -41.04 -6.56
CA VAL A 667 22.97 -41.92 -7.55
C VAL A 667 23.36 -43.38 -7.29
N LYS A 668 24.66 -43.65 -7.08
CA LYS A 668 25.17 -45.00 -6.79
C LYS A 668 24.57 -45.61 -5.51
N ARG A 669 24.46 -44.81 -4.43
CA ARG A 669 23.80 -45.24 -3.18
C ARG A 669 22.31 -45.51 -3.39
N GLY A 670 21.61 -44.69 -4.17
CA GLY A 670 20.21 -44.91 -4.51
C GLY A 670 19.96 -46.18 -5.33
N LEU A 671 20.93 -46.58 -6.16
CA LEU A 671 20.90 -47.81 -6.95
C LEU A 671 21.38 -49.06 -6.18
N GLY A 672 21.72 -48.95 -4.89
CA GLY A 672 22.22 -50.06 -4.08
C GLY A 672 23.61 -50.57 -4.49
N VAL A 673 24.35 -49.81 -5.32
CA VAL A 673 25.69 -50.19 -5.78
C VAL A 673 26.71 -49.83 -4.69
N ARG A 674 27.17 -50.82 -3.94
CA ARG A 674 28.38 -50.71 -3.11
C ARG A 674 29.60 -50.94 -4.01
N LEU A 675 30.51 -49.98 -4.09
CA LEU A 675 31.85 -50.23 -4.63
C LEU A 675 32.75 -50.75 -3.49
N PRO A 676 33.76 -51.59 -3.80
CA PRO A 676 34.70 -52.14 -2.83
C PRO A 676 35.48 -51.08 -2.06
#